data_AF-A0A9P9QC79-F1
#
_entry.id   AF-A0A9P9QC79-F1
#
_cell.length_a   1.000
_cell.length_b   1.000
_cell.length_c   1.000
_cell.angle_alpha   90.00
_cell.angle_beta   90.00
_cell.angle_gamma   90.00
#
_symmetry.space_group_name_H-M   'P 1'
#
loop_
_entity.id
_entity.type
_entity.pdbx_description
1 polymer ?
#
loop_
_entity_poly.entity_id
_entity_poly.type
_entity_poly.pdbx_seq_one_letter_code
_entity_poly.pdbx_strand_id
1 'polypeptide(L)'
;MRLLHAEASGNFSLTEYVGGDIIPRYAILSHTWGQDREEVTFKDIVQDTYKSKAGYRKLIFCSEQAAIDKLHFFWVDTCCIDKSSSSELQESINSMFQWYQKADICYVYLSDVSILSLEDDGSLSQWKWEKAFQNSRWFMRGWTLQELLAPKCVEFFSLEAERLGDKYSLVQKIHNITGISTDALKGAPLSQFSIEERFSWAARRVTKREEDSAYSLFGIFDVQMPLLYGEGQKKAFIRLRKDIEQSCETHSPATVAATPVGWNVPFRRNRQFVGREAYLTRLQDALFIENQPTRIAITGLGGVGKTQIAIELAYRTKDRYPKCSILWLPASNSEGVHQAFAEIGQQLRVANIEEEKVDVKKIVLSHLSQKVAGQWLLIVDNVDEMDTWNELKDYLPKSQQGCILCTTRSSKVALRIAKAIDVIKLPEMDEDLAMLLLAKSLINPGPLDQQRQQQAAQNLLEQVTFLPLAIVQAAAYINENDISISDYLLLLNEQEEDVVELLSEDFEDEGRYVGTNPVATTWLASFEHIRQLNPLAAEYLSFMSCIAMKDIPQSLLPPSSSRKKETDAIGVLTSYSFVTRVANNGFNVHRLVHLATRSWLRGRGLLVDWGLKALQRLNEVFPDNDYENRSIWRLYLAHARYVLGSEDRRENIEESIDLAWKFAMCLHSDGRYDEAGPWFMVVMAKRKEALGEEHPDTMASMNILALTFKDQGHLTEAEELYRRLVPLSKRALGEEHPATLTVMNNLALTYMDQEQWEKAEELNKQVMEAETRVLGEEDPQTLVSINNLASTYMNQDRYKEAEGLFRQAMKISRKVLGEENPKTLISMNNLATMHVKQVQWKEAEELYGQVIERSKKVFGEEHPNLLISMDNLALTYTRQERYKEAEDLHRYVIEIRRRVLSEEHPYTLTSMDKLASTYMKQKKWKDAEGLYKEVIKIKKRVLSEEHPDTLNSMKDLVLMYMEKGQLKEADELCRQVEEICIRAIGEE
;
A
#
# COMPACT_ATOMS: atom_id res chain seq x y z
N MET A 1 45.84 -7.62 26.94
CA MET A 1 46.39 -7.15 25.63
C MET A 1 46.92 -5.73 25.81
N ARG A 2 48.04 -5.34 25.19
CA ARG A 2 48.52 -3.95 25.17
C ARG A 2 48.41 -3.33 23.78
N LEU A 3 48.01 -2.08 23.69
CA LEU A 3 47.96 -1.30 22.45
C LEU A 3 48.94 -0.14 22.52
N LEU A 4 49.54 0.21 21.39
CA LEU A 4 50.38 1.39 21.21
C LEU A 4 49.51 2.58 20.77
N HIS A 5 49.81 3.76 21.28
CA HIS A 5 49.18 5.02 20.89
C HIS A 5 50.25 6.09 20.69
N ALA A 6 50.06 6.94 19.66
CA ALA A 6 50.93 8.06 19.36
C ALA A 6 50.44 9.32 20.08
N GLU A 7 51.27 9.87 20.98
CA GLU A 7 50.95 11.09 21.70
C GLU A 7 51.12 12.33 20.82
N ALA A 8 50.45 13.43 21.18
CA ALA A 8 50.62 14.73 20.52
C ALA A 8 52.07 15.25 20.53
N SER A 9 52.92 14.71 21.42
CA SER A 9 54.36 14.98 21.52
C SER A 9 55.21 14.25 20.46
N GLY A 10 54.62 13.34 19.68
CA GLY A 10 55.33 12.47 18.73
C GLY A 10 56.02 11.27 19.38
N ASN A 11 55.75 11.00 20.66
CA ASN A 11 56.21 9.79 21.38
C ASN A 11 55.15 8.68 21.35
N PHE A 12 55.57 7.43 21.54
CA PHE A 12 54.68 6.28 21.65
C PHE A 12 54.53 5.83 23.10
N SER A 13 53.28 5.62 23.54
CA SER A 13 52.96 5.05 24.85
C SER A 13 52.11 3.78 24.72
N LEU A 14 52.23 2.89 25.71
CA LEU A 14 51.51 1.62 25.78
C LEU A 14 50.34 1.73 26.76
N THR A 15 49.18 1.21 26.36
CA THR A 15 47.99 1.09 27.20
C THR A 15 47.61 -0.38 27.35
N GLU A 16 47.45 -0.86 28.58
CA GLU A 16 47.11 -2.25 28.89
C GLU A 16 45.60 -2.40 29.14
N TYR A 17 45.01 -3.47 28.60
CA TYR A 17 43.60 -3.84 28.74
C TYR A 17 43.50 -5.26 29.29
N VAL A 18 42.77 -5.44 30.40
CA VAL A 18 42.65 -6.70 31.16
C VAL A 18 41.17 -7.13 31.23
N GLY A 19 40.90 -8.44 31.41
CA GLY A 19 39.58 -9.07 31.27
C GLY A 19 38.38 -8.27 31.80
N GLY A 20 37.48 -7.89 30.88
CA GLY A 20 36.29 -7.08 31.13
C GLY A 20 36.34 -5.68 30.51
N ASP A 21 37.53 -5.19 30.17
CA ASP A 21 37.70 -3.88 29.54
C ASP A 21 37.19 -3.89 28.08
N ILE A 22 36.52 -2.81 27.69
CA ILE A 22 36.13 -2.57 26.30
C ILE A 22 37.40 -2.17 25.54
N ILE A 23 37.92 -3.10 24.73
CA ILE A 23 39.08 -2.83 23.86
C ILE A 23 38.65 -1.80 22.80
N PRO A 24 39.35 -0.66 22.67
CA PRO A 24 39.02 0.36 21.66
C PRO A 24 39.28 -0.17 20.25
N ARG A 25 38.80 0.54 19.23
CA ARG A 25 39.13 0.20 17.82
C ARG A 25 40.63 0.38 17.59
N TYR A 26 41.28 -0.61 16.97
CA TYR A 26 42.73 -0.58 16.71
C TYR A 26 43.10 -1.16 15.34
N ALA A 27 44.25 -0.72 14.84
CA ALA A 27 44.91 -1.28 13.66
C ALA A 27 46.01 -2.28 14.06
N ILE A 28 46.49 -3.07 13.11
CA ILE A 28 47.65 -3.97 13.27
C ILE A 28 48.70 -3.59 12.25
N LEU A 29 49.97 -3.57 12.68
CA LEU A 29 51.10 -3.55 11.75
C LEU A 29 51.63 -4.97 11.53
N SER A 30 51.48 -5.46 10.32
CA SER A 30 52.13 -6.68 9.85
C SER A 30 53.37 -6.33 9.03
N HIS A 31 54.52 -6.88 9.38
CA HIS A 31 55.78 -6.55 8.72
C HIS A 31 56.81 -7.68 8.77
N THR A 32 57.85 -7.57 7.96
CA THR A 32 59.03 -8.44 8.10
C THR A 32 60.04 -7.84 9.08
N TRP A 33 60.72 -8.70 9.85
CA TRP A 33 61.74 -8.27 10.82
C TRP A 33 63.10 -8.14 10.13
N GLY A 34 63.83 -7.08 10.49
CA GLY A 34 65.27 -6.94 10.26
C GLY A 34 66.11 -7.76 11.25
N GLN A 35 67.36 -7.36 11.49
CA GLN A 35 68.15 -7.99 12.55
C GLN A 35 67.55 -7.65 13.93
N ASP A 36 67.67 -8.54 14.92
CA ASP A 36 67.01 -8.37 16.24
C ASP A 36 67.35 -7.04 16.96
N ARG A 37 68.51 -6.46 16.65
CA ARG A 37 68.96 -5.18 17.23
C ARG A 37 68.31 -3.96 16.56
N GLU A 38 67.70 -4.15 15.40
CA GLU A 38 67.11 -3.10 14.56
C GLU A 38 65.62 -2.89 14.83
N GLU A 39 64.92 -3.88 15.40
CA GLU A 39 63.49 -3.80 15.71
C GLU A 39 63.21 -3.12 17.06
N VAL A 40 62.11 -2.39 17.14
CA VAL A 40 61.64 -1.76 18.37
C VAL A 40 60.92 -2.80 19.23
N THR A 41 61.42 -3.02 20.44
CA THR A 41 60.90 -3.99 21.40
C THR A 41 60.11 -3.31 22.51
N PHE A 42 59.35 -4.09 23.29
CA PHE A 42 58.62 -3.60 24.46
C PHE A 42 59.53 -2.81 25.42
N LYS A 43 60.73 -3.35 25.69
CA LYS A 43 61.71 -2.70 26.56
C LYS A 43 62.16 -1.35 26.01
N ASP A 44 62.29 -1.20 24.69
CA ASP A 44 62.71 0.06 24.10
C ASP A 44 61.63 1.15 24.23
N ILE A 45 60.34 0.77 24.12
CA ILE A 45 59.21 1.69 24.35
C ILE A 45 59.17 2.13 25.82
N VAL A 46 59.29 1.19 26.76
CA VAL A 46 59.27 1.49 28.21
C VAL A 46 60.48 2.33 28.65
N GLN A 47 61.61 2.23 27.94
CA GLN A 47 62.85 2.95 28.25
C GLN A 47 63.09 4.19 27.37
N ASP A 48 62.16 4.54 26.47
CA ASP A 48 62.26 5.63 25.50
C ASP A 48 63.52 5.59 24.59
N THR A 49 64.08 4.40 24.33
CA THR A 49 65.30 4.22 23.52
C THR A 49 65.04 3.85 22.05
N TYR A 50 63.77 3.79 21.64
CA TYR A 50 63.33 3.25 20.34
C TYR A 50 63.68 4.11 19.11
N LYS A 51 63.84 5.44 19.27
CA LYS A 51 64.00 6.38 18.13
C LYS A 51 65.28 6.17 17.32
N SER A 52 66.29 5.53 17.89
CA SER A 52 67.58 5.25 17.23
C SER A 52 67.57 3.96 16.39
N LYS A 53 66.48 3.18 16.46
CA LYS A 53 66.36 1.89 15.78
C LYS A 53 65.74 2.02 14.40
N ALA A 54 66.19 1.21 13.44
CA ALA A 54 65.64 1.23 12.08
C ALA A 54 64.15 0.86 12.02
N GLY A 55 63.68 -0.01 12.92
CA GLY A 55 62.27 -0.38 13.07
C GLY A 55 61.34 0.77 13.49
N TYR A 56 61.89 1.90 13.99
CA TYR A 56 61.09 3.08 14.35
C TYR A 56 60.30 3.64 13.16
N ARG A 57 60.86 3.57 11.94
CA ARG A 57 60.17 3.99 10.72
C ARG A 57 58.87 3.23 10.47
N LYS A 58 58.82 1.95 10.83
CA LYS A 58 57.62 1.11 10.67
C LYS A 58 56.51 1.52 11.65
N LEU A 59 56.89 1.93 12.86
CA LEU A 59 55.94 2.47 13.84
C LEU A 59 55.39 3.83 13.42
N ILE A 60 56.24 4.72 12.87
CA ILE A 60 55.78 5.99 12.28
C ILE A 60 54.76 5.71 11.18
N PHE A 61 55.12 4.86 10.21
CA PHE A 61 54.22 4.46 9.12
C PHE A 61 52.86 3.98 9.65
N CYS A 62 52.86 3.04 10.62
CA CYS A 62 51.61 2.53 11.19
C CYS A 62 50.80 3.62 11.89
N SER A 63 51.46 4.54 12.59
CA SER A 63 50.79 5.63 13.29
C SER A 63 50.17 6.66 12.35
N GLU A 64 50.86 6.99 11.25
CA GLU A 64 50.36 7.89 10.21
C GLU A 64 49.17 7.26 9.48
N GLN A 65 49.28 5.98 9.12
CA GLN A 65 48.19 5.27 8.46
C GLN A 65 46.98 5.06 9.37
N ALA A 66 47.20 4.70 10.64
CA ALA A 66 46.13 4.63 11.64
C ALA A 66 45.43 5.99 11.81
N ALA A 67 46.18 7.10 11.82
CA ALA A 67 45.59 8.44 11.89
C ALA A 67 44.73 8.78 10.66
N ILE A 68 45.17 8.38 9.44
CA ILE A 68 44.37 8.52 8.21
C ILE A 68 43.03 7.77 8.34
N ASP A 69 43.07 6.56 8.89
CA ASP A 69 41.88 5.71 9.11
C ASP A 69 41.11 6.04 10.40
N LYS A 70 41.46 7.14 11.07
CA LYS A 70 40.84 7.64 12.32
C LYS A 70 40.90 6.64 13.49
N LEU A 71 41.99 5.88 13.56
CA LEU A 71 42.31 4.96 14.64
C LEU A 71 43.41 5.56 15.54
N HIS A 72 43.14 5.62 16.83
CA HIS A 72 44.08 6.15 17.83
C HIS A 72 45.03 5.10 18.39
N PHE A 73 44.69 3.82 18.25
CA PHE A 73 45.44 2.71 18.78
C PHE A 73 45.87 1.75 17.67
N PHE A 74 47.05 1.16 17.83
CA PHE A 74 47.52 0.10 16.96
C PHE A 74 48.34 -0.94 17.72
N TRP A 75 48.44 -2.14 17.17
CA TRP A 75 49.10 -3.28 17.78
C TRP A 75 50.26 -3.75 16.90
N VAL A 76 51.41 -3.98 17.52
CA VAL A 76 52.63 -4.50 16.87
C VAL A 76 53.27 -5.53 17.78
N ASP A 77 53.47 -6.76 17.29
CA ASP A 77 53.91 -7.90 18.10
C ASP A 77 55.27 -7.69 18.78
N THR A 78 56.16 -6.90 18.16
CA THR A 78 57.51 -6.66 18.68
C THR A 78 57.53 -5.79 19.92
N CYS A 79 56.61 -4.83 20.05
CA CYS A 79 56.61 -3.85 21.13
C CYS A 79 55.37 -3.87 22.04
N CYS A 80 54.28 -4.52 21.63
CA CYS A 80 53.10 -4.69 22.47
C CYS A 80 53.15 -5.95 23.36
N ILE A 81 54.12 -6.85 23.14
CA ILE A 81 54.31 -8.07 23.94
C ILE A 81 55.67 -8.01 24.65
N ASP A 82 55.68 -8.20 25.97
CA ASP A 82 56.90 -8.48 26.71
C ASP A 82 57.36 -9.93 26.47
N LYS A 83 58.18 -10.11 25.43
CA LYS A 83 58.75 -11.41 25.06
C LYS A 83 59.72 -11.98 26.11
N SER A 84 60.09 -11.21 27.16
CA SER A 84 60.89 -11.72 28.29
C SER A 84 60.03 -12.43 29.34
N SER A 85 58.73 -12.14 29.39
CA SER A 85 57.76 -12.79 30.24
C SER A 85 57.20 -14.04 29.55
N SER A 86 57.55 -15.22 30.05
CA SER A 86 57.09 -16.50 29.49
C SER A 86 55.58 -16.70 29.58
N SER A 87 54.95 -16.19 30.65
CA SER A 87 53.50 -16.22 30.83
C SER A 87 52.79 -15.29 29.83
N GLU A 88 53.30 -14.08 29.64
CA GLU A 88 52.69 -13.12 28.70
C GLU A 88 52.89 -13.56 27.25
N LEU A 89 54.06 -14.11 26.91
CA LEU A 89 54.34 -14.66 25.59
C LEU A 89 53.39 -15.82 25.27
N GLN A 90 53.12 -16.70 26.25
CA GLN A 90 52.19 -17.81 26.09
C GLN A 90 50.73 -17.36 25.93
N GLU A 91 50.28 -16.40 26.75
CA GLU A 91 48.94 -15.82 26.62
C GLU A 91 48.76 -15.13 25.27
N SER A 92 49.78 -14.35 24.86
CA SER A 92 49.75 -13.59 23.62
C SER A 92 49.70 -14.49 22.39
N ILE A 93 50.51 -15.55 22.32
CA ILE A 93 50.51 -16.47 21.17
C ILE A 93 49.18 -17.23 21.08
N ASN A 94 48.58 -17.66 22.20
CA ASN A 94 47.28 -18.34 22.18
C ASN A 94 46.10 -17.41 21.86
N SER A 95 46.27 -16.09 22.00
CA SER A 95 45.21 -15.09 21.77
C SER A 95 45.37 -14.29 20.47
N MET A 96 46.54 -14.37 19.83
CA MET A 96 46.94 -13.49 18.73
C MET A 96 45.95 -13.53 17.55
N PHE A 97 45.45 -14.71 17.19
CA PHE A 97 44.47 -14.86 16.11
C PHE A 97 43.17 -14.11 16.38
N GLN A 98 42.68 -14.16 17.62
CA GLN A 98 41.48 -13.43 18.01
C GLN A 98 41.72 -11.91 18.02
N TRP A 99 42.92 -11.48 18.42
CA TRP A 99 43.32 -10.07 18.31
C TRP A 99 43.41 -9.62 16.84
N TYR A 100 43.86 -10.49 15.94
CA TYR A 100 43.86 -10.21 14.51
C TYR A 100 42.44 -10.14 13.92
N GLN A 101 41.54 -11.01 14.37
CA GLN A 101 40.15 -11.04 13.91
C GLN A 101 39.33 -9.83 14.38
N LYS A 102 39.64 -9.28 15.56
CA LYS A 102 38.96 -8.14 16.17
C LYS A 102 39.49 -6.77 15.72
N ALA A 103 40.63 -6.72 15.05
CA ALA A 103 41.16 -5.48 14.53
C ALA A 103 40.33 -4.95 13.35
N ASP A 104 40.25 -3.64 13.24
CA ASP A 104 39.53 -2.99 12.15
C ASP A 104 40.25 -3.12 10.82
N ILE A 105 41.58 -3.07 10.86
CA ILE A 105 42.44 -3.10 9.67
C ILE A 105 43.84 -3.61 10.03
N CYS A 106 44.43 -4.37 9.11
CA CYS A 106 45.82 -4.81 9.18
C CYS A 106 46.62 -4.18 8.04
N TYR A 107 47.60 -3.35 8.39
CA TYR A 107 48.53 -2.75 7.43
C TYR A 107 49.73 -3.67 7.23
N VAL A 108 49.91 -4.16 6.02
CA VAL A 108 51.05 -4.98 5.62
C VAL A 108 52.11 -4.09 4.98
N TYR A 109 53.18 -3.83 5.72
CA TYR A 109 54.30 -3.00 5.24
C TYR A 109 55.40 -3.85 4.61
N LEU A 110 55.51 -3.79 3.28
CA LEU A 110 56.43 -4.61 2.48
C LEU A 110 57.74 -3.86 2.19
N SER A 111 58.68 -3.94 3.14
CA SER A 111 60.00 -3.29 3.02
C SER A 111 60.89 -3.80 1.87
N ASP A 112 60.50 -4.88 1.18
CA ASP A 112 61.21 -5.45 0.04
C ASP A 112 60.49 -5.26 -1.30
N VAL A 113 59.39 -4.49 -1.30
CA VAL A 113 58.63 -4.13 -2.48
C VAL A 113 58.70 -2.61 -2.66
N SER A 114 59.46 -2.17 -3.66
CA SER A 114 59.50 -0.76 -4.07
C SER A 114 58.65 -0.54 -5.31
N ILE A 115 57.95 0.59 -5.38
CA ILE A 115 57.26 1.02 -6.60
C ILE A 115 58.19 1.71 -7.62
N LEU A 116 59.44 1.94 -7.23
CA LEU A 116 60.48 2.57 -8.05
C LEU A 116 61.41 1.47 -8.60
N SER A 117 61.30 1.13 -9.88
CA SER A 117 62.27 0.24 -10.55
C SER A 117 63.31 1.03 -11.32
N LEU A 118 64.59 0.71 -11.11
CA LEU A 118 65.70 1.11 -11.98
C LEU A 118 65.77 0.14 -13.16
N GLU A 119 65.64 0.64 -14.39
CA GLU A 119 65.91 -0.16 -15.59
C GLU A 119 67.43 -0.26 -15.82
N ASP A 120 67.88 -1.27 -16.57
CA ASP A 120 69.31 -1.49 -16.92
C ASP A 120 69.95 -0.29 -17.67
N ASP A 121 69.18 0.74 -18.06
CA ASP A 121 69.64 2.00 -18.67
C ASP A 121 69.74 3.20 -17.70
N GLY A 122 69.29 3.06 -16.45
CA GLY A 122 69.32 4.13 -15.44
C GLY A 122 68.09 5.05 -15.38
N SER A 123 67.05 4.82 -16.17
CA SER A 123 65.76 5.52 -16.06
C SER A 123 64.82 4.89 -15.01
N LEU A 124 64.03 5.76 -14.34
CA LEU A 124 63.02 5.39 -13.34
C LEU A 124 61.68 5.12 -14.04
N SER A 125 61.25 3.86 -14.12
CA SER A 125 59.89 3.52 -14.59
C SER A 125 58.93 3.38 -13.41
N GLN A 126 57.83 4.13 -13.44
CA GLN A 126 56.71 3.94 -12.51
C GLN A 126 55.89 2.74 -12.97
N TRP A 127 55.70 1.78 -12.04
CA TRP A 127 54.74 0.66 -12.07
C TRP A 127 55.23 -0.69 -12.62
N LYS A 128 56.19 -1.32 -11.94
CA LYS A 128 56.46 -2.78 -12.01
C LYS A 128 56.66 -3.43 -10.63
N TRP A 129 55.85 -3.06 -9.63
CA TRP A 129 55.94 -3.65 -8.29
C TRP A 129 55.43 -5.10 -8.20
N GLU A 130 54.63 -5.57 -9.16
CA GLU A 130 53.95 -6.88 -9.08
C GLU A 130 54.93 -8.06 -8.93
N LYS A 131 56.06 -8.03 -9.63
CA LYS A 131 57.08 -9.09 -9.55
C LYS A 131 57.81 -9.06 -8.20
N ALA A 132 58.05 -7.88 -7.64
CA ALA A 132 58.61 -7.75 -6.30
C ALA A 132 57.63 -8.23 -5.23
N PHE A 133 56.34 -7.91 -5.38
CA PHE A 133 55.26 -8.38 -4.50
C PHE A 133 55.13 -9.91 -4.50
N GLN A 134 55.16 -10.54 -5.68
CA GLN A 134 55.13 -12.01 -5.79
C GLN A 134 56.31 -12.70 -5.10
N ASN A 135 57.47 -12.03 -5.05
CA ASN A 135 58.69 -12.53 -4.43
C ASN A 135 58.92 -11.98 -3.02
N SER A 136 57.96 -11.26 -2.43
CA SER A 136 58.14 -10.66 -1.11
C SER A 136 58.32 -11.74 -0.05
N ARG A 137 59.32 -11.53 0.81
CA ARG A 137 59.63 -12.39 1.95
C ARG A 137 58.48 -12.45 2.96
N TRP A 138 57.54 -11.49 2.91
CA TRP A 138 56.38 -11.48 3.79
C TRP A 138 55.51 -12.73 3.64
N PHE A 139 55.30 -13.21 2.41
CA PHE A 139 54.51 -14.43 2.14
C PHE A 139 55.21 -15.72 2.58
N MET A 140 56.52 -15.67 2.81
CA MET A 140 57.33 -16.81 3.24
C MET A 140 57.47 -16.92 4.75
N ARG A 141 56.86 -16.03 5.55
CA ARG A 141 56.93 -16.10 7.02
C ARG A 141 55.78 -16.88 7.62
N GLY A 142 56.03 -17.66 8.68
CA GLY A 142 54.99 -18.45 9.35
C GLY A 142 53.87 -17.60 9.95
N TRP A 143 54.21 -16.63 10.79
CA TRP A 143 53.25 -15.80 11.53
C TRP A 143 52.35 -14.92 10.65
N THR A 144 52.84 -14.50 9.48
CA THR A 144 52.06 -13.69 8.53
C THR A 144 50.86 -14.44 7.92
N LEU A 145 50.79 -15.77 8.11
CA LEU A 145 49.62 -16.56 7.72
C LEU A 145 48.37 -16.15 8.52
N GLN A 146 48.52 -15.99 9.84
CA GLN A 146 47.42 -15.56 10.70
C GLN A 146 47.06 -14.09 10.43
N GLU A 147 48.05 -13.24 10.16
CA GLU A 147 47.86 -11.82 9.83
C GLU A 147 47.14 -11.62 8.48
N LEU A 148 47.25 -12.59 7.57
CA LEU A 148 46.52 -12.59 6.29
C LEU A 148 45.07 -13.08 6.44
N LEU A 149 44.87 -14.16 7.19
CA LEU A 149 43.60 -14.89 7.27
C LEU A 149 42.64 -14.35 8.33
N ALA A 150 43.14 -13.92 9.48
CA ALA A 150 42.28 -13.52 10.60
C ALA A 150 41.60 -12.15 10.42
N PRO A 151 42.30 -11.07 9.97
CA PRO A 151 41.65 -9.76 9.86
C PRO A 151 40.64 -9.69 8.71
N LYS A 152 39.55 -8.95 8.93
CA LYS A 152 38.54 -8.72 7.89
C LYS A 152 39.07 -7.85 6.75
N CYS A 153 39.91 -6.88 7.08
CA CYS A 153 40.52 -5.93 6.16
C CYS A 153 42.05 -6.00 6.27
N VAL A 154 42.73 -6.27 5.15
CA VAL A 154 44.20 -6.29 5.06
C VAL A 154 44.61 -5.46 3.86
N GLU A 155 45.46 -4.47 4.07
CA GLU A 155 45.96 -3.56 3.05
C GLU A 155 47.48 -3.67 2.90
N PHE A 156 47.97 -3.67 1.66
CA PHE A 156 49.39 -3.84 1.35
C PHE A 156 50.01 -2.52 0.93
N PHE A 157 51.16 -2.20 1.52
CA PHE A 157 51.91 -0.97 1.28
C PHE A 157 53.35 -1.28 0.87
N SER A 158 53.90 -0.46 -0.03
CA SER A 158 55.30 -0.55 -0.48
C SER A 158 56.28 -0.01 0.57
N LEU A 159 57.58 -0.15 0.31
CA LEU A 159 58.66 0.48 1.08
C LEU A 159 58.47 2.00 1.22
N GLU A 160 57.93 2.64 0.18
CA GLU A 160 57.66 4.09 0.13
C GLU A 160 56.33 4.49 0.82
N ALA A 161 55.66 3.56 1.51
CA ALA A 161 54.35 3.76 2.14
C ALA A 161 53.19 4.01 1.14
N GLU A 162 53.36 3.61 -0.11
CA GLU A 162 52.32 3.72 -1.14
C GLU A 162 51.42 2.48 -1.16
N ARG A 163 50.10 2.68 -1.32
CA ARG A 163 49.10 1.60 -1.29
C ARG A 163 49.16 0.76 -2.57
N LEU A 164 49.46 -0.53 -2.42
CA LEU A 164 49.54 -1.51 -3.52
C LEU A 164 48.19 -2.16 -3.83
N GLY A 165 47.32 -2.27 -2.83
CA GLY A 165 46.01 -2.91 -2.93
C GLY A 165 45.58 -3.54 -1.60
N ASP A 166 44.43 -4.22 -1.61
CA ASP A 166 43.88 -4.92 -0.44
C ASP A 166 43.73 -6.42 -0.72
N LYS A 167 43.45 -7.20 0.33
CA LYS A 167 43.29 -8.66 0.25
C LYS A 167 42.28 -9.12 -0.81
N TYR A 168 41.22 -8.34 -1.05
CA TYR A 168 40.17 -8.71 -2.00
C TYR A 168 40.57 -8.35 -3.43
N SER A 169 41.12 -7.15 -3.66
CA SER A 169 41.59 -6.71 -4.98
C SER A 169 42.80 -7.51 -5.46
N LEU A 170 43.64 -8.03 -4.55
CA LEU A 170 44.80 -8.86 -4.87
C LEU A 170 44.56 -10.37 -4.67
N VAL A 171 43.32 -10.81 -4.43
CA VAL A 171 42.99 -12.19 -4.01
C VAL A 171 43.58 -13.27 -4.92
N GLN A 172 43.52 -13.08 -6.24
CA GLN A 172 44.06 -14.05 -7.20
C GLN A 172 45.59 -14.11 -7.18
N LYS A 173 46.25 -12.95 -7.01
CA LYS A 173 47.72 -12.90 -6.89
C LYS A 173 48.17 -13.56 -5.59
N ILE A 174 47.46 -13.30 -4.48
CA ILE A 174 47.74 -13.90 -3.17
C ILE A 174 47.51 -15.42 -3.19
N HIS A 175 46.42 -15.89 -3.80
CA HIS A 175 46.16 -17.31 -4.01
C HIS A 175 47.31 -17.99 -4.76
N ASN A 176 47.75 -17.40 -5.88
CA ASN A 176 48.85 -17.94 -6.68
C ASN A 176 50.19 -18.02 -5.93
N ILE A 177 50.46 -17.07 -5.03
CA ILE A 177 51.68 -17.05 -4.21
C ILE A 177 51.61 -18.10 -3.08
N THR A 178 50.48 -18.13 -2.36
CA THR A 178 50.36 -18.82 -1.07
C THR A 178 49.72 -20.21 -1.14
N GLY A 179 48.95 -20.49 -2.19
CA GLY A 179 48.14 -21.70 -2.32
C GLY A 179 46.89 -21.72 -1.44
N ILE A 180 46.57 -20.62 -0.74
CA ILE A 180 45.39 -20.50 0.11
C ILE A 180 44.15 -20.31 -0.77
N SER A 181 43.09 -21.09 -0.55
CA SER A 181 41.83 -20.97 -1.32
C SER A 181 41.33 -19.53 -1.38
N THR A 182 40.82 -19.12 -2.54
CA THR A 182 40.21 -17.79 -2.71
C THR A 182 39.02 -17.58 -1.77
N ASP A 183 38.34 -18.65 -1.38
CA ASP A 183 37.21 -18.58 -0.45
C ASP A 183 37.69 -18.33 0.98
N ALA A 184 38.80 -18.96 1.39
CA ALA A 184 39.45 -18.69 2.67
C ALA A 184 39.95 -17.23 2.75
N LEU A 185 40.54 -16.72 1.67
CA LEU A 185 40.99 -15.32 1.59
C LEU A 185 39.84 -14.30 1.63
N LYS A 186 38.65 -14.69 1.15
CA LYS A 186 37.41 -13.87 1.21
C LYS A 186 36.68 -13.96 2.55
N GLY A 187 37.18 -14.73 3.52
CA GLY A 187 36.61 -14.83 4.86
C GLY A 187 35.65 -16.00 5.09
N ALA A 188 35.67 -17.03 4.23
CA ALA A 188 34.97 -18.28 4.52
C ALA A 188 35.48 -18.89 5.84
N PRO A 189 34.61 -19.49 6.67
CA PRO A 189 35.03 -20.12 7.92
C PRO A 189 36.13 -21.16 7.69
N LEU A 190 37.26 -21.05 8.41
CA LEU A 190 38.42 -21.93 8.21
C LEU A 190 38.10 -23.41 8.47
N SER A 191 37.04 -23.71 9.23
CA SER A 191 36.53 -25.06 9.48
C SER A 191 35.97 -25.77 8.24
N GLN A 192 35.66 -25.04 7.16
CA GLN A 192 35.19 -25.62 5.90
C GLN A 192 36.32 -26.28 5.10
N PHE A 193 37.57 -25.93 5.39
CA PHE A 193 38.74 -26.47 4.72
C PHE A 193 39.31 -27.65 5.52
N SER A 194 39.71 -28.70 4.81
CA SER A 194 40.25 -29.91 5.42
C SER A 194 41.48 -29.61 6.27
N ILE A 195 41.78 -30.50 7.23
CA ILE A 195 42.95 -30.34 8.10
C ILE A 195 44.22 -30.32 7.26
N GLU A 196 44.31 -31.19 6.26
CA GLU A 196 45.42 -31.30 5.31
C GLU A 196 45.58 -30.03 4.47
N GLU A 197 44.47 -29.47 3.99
CA GLU A 197 44.48 -28.22 3.23
C GLU A 197 44.99 -27.06 4.09
N ARG A 198 44.52 -26.93 5.33
CA ARG A 198 45.00 -25.89 6.26
C ARG A 198 46.48 -26.05 6.60
N PHE A 199 46.96 -27.28 6.77
CA PHE A 199 48.39 -27.54 6.94
C PHE A 199 49.21 -27.15 5.69
N SER A 200 48.65 -27.34 4.49
CA SER A 200 49.33 -27.02 3.23
C SER A 200 49.66 -25.53 3.09
N TRP A 201 48.84 -24.64 3.67
CA TRP A 201 49.05 -23.19 3.64
C TRP A 201 50.32 -22.73 4.39
N ALA A 202 50.82 -23.59 5.28
CA ALA A 202 52.04 -23.37 6.04
C ALA A 202 53.30 -23.95 5.37
N ALA A 203 53.15 -24.82 4.35
CA ALA A 203 54.22 -25.67 3.85
C ALA A 203 55.41 -24.91 3.24
N ARG A 204 55.18 -23.71 2.70
CA ARG A 204 56.21 -22.85 2.07
C ARG A 204 56.72 -21.74 3.01
N ARG A 205 56.33 -21.76 4.29
CA ARG A 205 56.63 -20.71 5.24
C ARG A 205 57.74 -21.13 6.23
N VAL A 206 58.57 -20.16 6.61
CA VAL A 206 59.73 -20.34 7.48
C VAL A 206 59.54 -19.52 8.76
N THR A 207 59.97 -20.08 9.89
CA THR A 207 59.95 -19.43 11.21
C THR A 207 61.36 -19.36 11.79
N LYS A 208 61.58 -18.41 12.71
CA LYS A 208 62.89 -18.17 13.32
C LYS A 208 63.27 -19.25 14.34
N ARG A 209 62.32 -19.66 15.18
CA ARG A 209 62.44 -20.88 16.00
C ARG A 209 61.72 -22.01 15.30
N GLU A 210 62.23 -23.22 15.46
CA GLU A 210 61.72 -24.38 14.75
C GLU A 210 60.30 -24.76 15.21
N GLU A 211 59.97 -24.56 16.50
CA GLU A 211 58.65 -24.84 17.06
C GLU A 211 57.57 -23.82 16.66
N ASP A 212 57.95 -22.58 16.33
CA ASP A 212 57.01 -21.54 15.88
C ASP A 212 56.27 -21.93 14.60
N SER A 213 56.81 -22.87 13.82
CA SER A 213 56.14 -23.42 12.64
C SER A 213 54.86 -24.19 12.98
N ALA A 214 54.77 -24.74 14.20
CA ALA A 214 53.53 -25.30 14.74
C ALA A 214 52.71 -24.22 15.46
N TYR A 215 53.34 -23.35 16.25
CA TYR A 215 52.64 -22.34 17.04
C TYR A 215 51.92 -21.27 16.22
N SER A 216 52.45 -20.94 15.04
CA SER A 216 51.81 -20.05 14.08
C SER A 216 50.52 -20.61 13.47
N LEU A 217 50.12 -21.85 13.78
CA LEU A 217 48.89 -22.48 13.31
C LEU A 217 47.79 -22.58 14.36
N PHE A 218 48.03 -22.16 15.60
CA PHE A 218 47.05 -22.26 16.69
C PHE A 218 45.71 -21.64 16.32
N GLY A 219 45.72 -20.40 15.81
CA GLY A 219 44.51 -19.72 15.38
C GLY A 219 43.82 -20.31 14.15
N ILE A 220 44.59 -20.95 13.26
CA ILE A 220 44.06 -21.58 12.04
C ILE A 220 43.27 -22.86 12.37
N PHE A 221 43.67 -23.54 13.45
CA PHE A 221 43.03 -24.76 13.95
C PHE A 221 42.15 -24.55 15.18
N ASP A 222 42.10 -23.33 15.72
CA ASP A 222 41.41 -22.99 16.98
C ASP A 222 41.88 -23.85 18.16
N VAL A 223 43.19 -23.92 18.35
CA VAL A 223 43.86 -24.76 19.36
C VAL A 223 44.61 -23.89 20.36
N GLN A 224 44.57 -24.28 21.64
CA GLN A 224 45.34 -23.64 22.71
C GLN A 224 46.24 -24.64 23.42
N MET A 225 47.56 -24.49 23.26
CA MET A 225 48.54 -25.39 23.88
C MET A 225 49.72 -24.63 24.51
N PRO A 226 50.39 -25.21 25.53
CA PRO A 226 51.57 -24.59 26.14
C PRO A 226 52.76 -24.45 25.19
N LEU A 227 53.52 -23.36 25.30
CA LEU A 227 54.74 -23.16 24.50
C LEU A 227 55.93 -23.85 25.16
N LEU A 228 56.46 -24.91 24.53
CA LEU A 228 57.66 -25.61 24.99
C LEU A 228 58.79 -25.41 23.98
N TYR A 229 59.58 -24.35 24.17
CA TYR A 229 60.77 -24.10 23.33
C TYR A 229 61.92 -25.05 23.71
N GLY A 230 62.54 -25.69 22.72
CA GLY A 230 63.58 -26.71 22.89
C GLY A 230 63.09 -28.15 22.74
N GLU A 231 61.80 -28.37 22.45
CA GLU A 231 61.27 -29.71 22.19
C GLU A 231 61.53 -30.21 20.75
N GLY A 232 61.84 -29.27 19.85
CA GLY A 232 62.09 -29.53 18.43
C GLY A 232 60.81 -29.57 17.59
N GLN A 233 60.91 -29.16 16.32
CA GLN A 233 59.77 -28.96 15.42
C GLN A 233 58.84 -30.18 15.33
N LYS A 234 59.42 -31.39 15.19
CA LYS A 234 58.63 -32.62 15.03
C LYS A 234 57.74 -32.90 16.24
N LYS A 235 58.23 -32.66 17.46
CA LYS A 235 57.46 -32.89 18.69
C LYS A 235 56.36 -31.84 18.86
N ALA A 236 56.64 -30.60 18.51
CA ALA A 236 55.64 -29.52 18.50
C ALA A 236 54.48 -29.85 17.54
N PHE A 237 54.77 -30.34 16.31
CA PHE A 237 53.72 -30.77 15.36
C PHE A 237 52.96 -32.02 15.82
N ILE A 238 53.60 -32.98 16.50
CA ILE A 238 52.91 -34.14 17.08
C ILE A 238 51.93 -33.68 18.17
N ARG A 239 52.34 -32.73 19.03
CA ARG A 239 51.45 -32.15 20.03
C ARG A 239 50.30 -31.37 19.40
N LEU A 240 50.59 -30.54 18.39
CA LEU A 240 49.56 -29.81 17.65
C LEU A 240 48.57 -30.77 16.99
N ARG A 241 49.03 -31.83 16.30
CA ARG A 241 48.14 -32.83 15.71
C ARG A 241 47.33 -33.56 16.77
N LYS A 242 47.94 -33.95 17.89
CA LYS A 242 47.23 -34.58 19.00
C LYS A 242 46.16 -33.66 19.59
N ASP A 243 46.43 -32.35 19.69
CA ASP A 243 45.47 -31.39 20.22
C ASP A 243 44.37 -31.03 19.21
N ILE A 244 44.68 -31.04 17.90
CA ILE A 244 43.69 -30.99 16.82
C ILE A 244 42.83 -32.24 16.85
N GLU A 245 43.43 -33.43 16.97
CA GLU A 245 42.73 -34.70 17.08
C GLU A 245 41.92 -34.76 18.37
N GLN A 246 42.40 -34.20 19.48
CA GLN A 246 41.68 -34.13 20.75
C GLN A 246 40.58 -33.06 20.73
N SER A 247 40.75 -31.98 19.97
CA SER A 247 39.70 -31.01 19.59
C SER A 247 38.64 -31.65 18.68
N CYS A 248 39.07 -32.52 17.75
CA CYS A 248 38.21 -33.32 16.88
C CYS A 248 37.56 -34.52 17.61
N GLU A 249 38.18 -35.09 18.65
CA GLU A 249 37.68 -36.16 19.53
C GLU A 249 36.88 -35.60 20.72
N THR A 250 37.01 -34.31 21.03
CA THR A 250 36.00 -33.54 21.78
C THR A 250 34.92 -32.98 20.85
N HIS A 251 35.05 -33.24 19.53
CA HIS A 251 34.01 -33.11 18.50
C HIS A 251 33.58 -34.45 17.88
N SER A 252 33.98 -35.57 18.48
CA SER A 252 33.18 -36.80 18.54
C SER A 252 32.70 -36.91 19.98
N PRO A 253 31.38 -36.98 20.25
CA PRO A 253 30.89 -36.84 21.61
C PRO A 253 31.35 -38.02 22.47
N ALA A 254 32.30 -37.79 23.37
CA ALA A 254 32.30 -38.52 24.62
C ALA A 254 30.93 -38.24 25.26
N THR A 255 30.17 -39.31 25.45
CA THR A 255 28.99 -39.49 26.27
C THR A 255 29.10 -38.82 27.65
N VAL A 256 29.06 -37.49 27.68
CA VAL A 256 28.10 -36.76 28.51
C VAL A 256 26.92 -36.59 27.58
N ALA A 257 25.78 -37.19 27.92
CA ALA A 257 24.58 -37.25 27.09
C ALA A 257 24.41 -35.97 26.26
N ALA A 258 24.62 -36.07 24.94
CA ALA A 258 24.31 -34.97 24.02
C ALA A 258 22.89 -34.52 24.35
N THR A 259 22.68 -33.26 24.69
CA THR A 259 21.33 -32.71 24.68
C THR A 259 20.86 -32.89 23.23
N PRO A 260 19.87 -33.75 22.97
CA PRO A 260 19.51 -34.10 21.61
C PRO A 260 18.99 -32.84 20.92
N VAL A 261 19.54 -32.53 19.74
CA VAL A 261 19.07 -31.43 18.90
C VAL A 261 17.69 -31.84 18.37
N GLY A 262 16.63 -31.22 18.91
CA GLY A 262 15.26 -31.51 18.52
C GLY A 262 14.92 -30.89 17.15
N TRP A 263 14.24 -31.66 16.30
CA TRP A 263 13.62 -31.20 15.05
C TRP A 263 12.27 -31.90 14.90
N ASN A 264 11.18 -31.17 15.12
CA ASN A 264 9.82 -31.68 14.91
C ASN A 264 9.00 -30.81 13.93
N VAL A 265 9.67 -30.05 13.06
CA VAL A 265 8.96 -29.28 12.02
C VAL A 265 8.25 -30.27 11.08
N PRO A 266 6.91 -30.21 10.97
CA PRO A 266 6.14 -31.23 10.25
C PRO A 266 6.14 -31.03 8.73
N PHE A 267 6.65 -29.89 8.25
CA PHE A 267 6.60 -29.48 6.85
C PHE A 267 7.95 -29.63 6.14
N ARG A 268 7.90 -29.93 4.85
CA ARG A 268 9.09 -29.87 3.97
C ARG A 268 9.41 -28.43 3.58
N ARG A 269 10.67 -28.18 3.20
CA ARG A 269 11.07 -26.86 2.69
C ARG A 269 10.39 -26.60 1.34
N ASN A 270 9.62 -25.52 1.25
CA ASN A 270 8.93 -25.13 0.04
C ASN A 270 9.93 -24.64 -1.03
N ARG A 271 10.08 -25.40 -2.13
CA ARG A 271 10.99 -25.06 -3.25
C ARG A 271 10.44 -23.95 -4.15
N GLN A 272 9.14 -23.72 -4.12
CA GLN A 272 8.47 -22.67 -4.88
C GLN A 272 8.34 -21.37 -4.09
N PHE A 273 8.89 -21.28 -2.87
CA PHE A 273 8.88 -20.04 -2.09
C PHE A 273 9.49 -18.85 -2.87
N VAL A 274 8.83 -17.69 -2.80
CA VAL A 274 9.21 -16.49 -3.56
C VAL A 274 9.24 -15.25 -2.64
N GLY A 275 10.36 -14.53 -2.66
CA GLY A 275 10.48 -13.18 -2.11
C GLY A 275 10.45 -13.08 -0.58
N ARG A 276 9.95 -11.95 -0.06
CA ARG A 276 9.86 -11.60 1.39
C ARG A 276 11.20 -11.55 2.15
N GLU A 277 12.33 -11.42 1.43
CA GLU A 277 13.68 -11.40 2.01
C GLU A 277 13.87 -10.34 3.10
N ALA A 278 13.33 -9.14 2.93
CA ALA A 278 13.41 -8.09 3.94
C ALA A 278 12.82 -8.52 5.31
N TYR A 279 11.71 -9.28 5.29
CA TYR A 279 11.09 -9.81 6.51
C TYR A 279 11.88 -10.96 7.09
N LEU A 280 12.42 -11.85 6.24
CA LEU A 280 13.27 -12.97 6.66
C LEU A 280 14.58 -12.48 7.29
N THR A 281 15.26 -11.51 6.68
CA THR A 281 16.47 -10.89 7.22
C THR A 281 16.18 -10.24 8.57
N ARG A 282 15.09 -9.46 8.68
CA ARG A 282 14.68 -8.86 9.95
C ARG A 282 14.39 -9.91 11.04
N LEU A 283 13.75 -11.02 10.67
CA LEU A 283 13.51 -12.14 11.59
C LEU A 283 14.83 -12.78 12.03
N GLN A 284 15.73 -13.06 11.10
CA GLN A 284 17.04 -13.67 11.37
C GLN A 284 17.92 -12.78 12.25
N ASP A 285 17.93 -11.47 12.03
CA ASP A 285 18.69 -10.50 12.82
C ASP A 285 18.14 -10.37 14.25
N ALA A 286 16.85 -10.66 14.44
CA ALA A 286 16.21 -10.66 15.75
C ALA A 286 16.45 -11.97 16.55
N LEU A 287 16.93 -13.04 15.90
CA LEU A 287 17.24 -14.30 16.58
C LEU A 287 18.55 -14.19 17.38
N PHE A 288 18.54 -14.69 18.61
CA PHE A 288 19.72 -14.88 19.48
C PHE A 288 20.52 -13.60 19.81
N ILE A 289 19.86 -12.44 19.93
CA ILE A 289 20.48 -11.21 20.47
C ILE A 289 20.82 -11.39 21.96
N GLU A 290 22.03 -11.05 22.37
CA GLU A 290 22.49 -11.21 23.77
C GLU A 290 21.65 -10.37 24.76
N ASN A 291 21.35 -10.96 25.93
CA ASN A 291 20.70 -10.37 27.11
C ASN A 291 19.17 -10.14 27.11
N GLN A 292 18.37 -10.59 26.13
CA GLN A 292 16.88 -10.58 26.25
C GLN A 292 16.21 -11.83 25.65
N PRO A 293 15.15 -12.38 26.29
CA PRO A 293 14.31 -13.40 25.64
C PRO A 293 13.51 -12.75 24.50
N THR A 294 13.84 -13.06 23.26
CA THR A 294 13.15 -12.50 22.09
C THR A 294 11.85 -13.26 21.81
N ARG A 295 10.72 -12.56 21.90
CA ARG A 295 9.41 -13.02 21.42
C ARG A 295 9.01 -12.18 20.22
N ILE A 296 8.73 -12.83 19.11
CA ILE A 296 8.36 -12.18 17.85
C ILE A 296 6.97 -12.68 17.45
N ALA A 297 6.11 -11.80 16.96
CA ALA A 297 4.80 -12.17 16.44
C ALA A 297 4.62 -11.72 14.99
N ILE A 298 4.28 -12.64 14.10
CA ILE A 298 3.91 -12.34 12.70
C ILE A 298 2.38 -12.28 12.62
N THR A 299 1.85 -11.13 12.18
CA THR A 299 0.40 -10.89 12.05
C THR A 299 0.01 -10.53 10.62
N GLY A 300 -1.18 -10.95 10.18
CA GLY A 300 -1.69 -10.63 8.84
C GLY A 300 -2.90 -11.48 8.46
N LEU A 301 -3.55 -11.14 7.34
CA LEU A 301 -4.77 -11.82 6.88
C LEU A 301 -4.54 -13.33 6.66
N GLY A 302 -5.60 -14.14 6.75
CA GLY A 302 -5.54 -15.56 6.35
C GLY A 302 -5.09 -15.68 4.88
N GLY A 303 -4.16 -16.60 4.58
CA GLY A 303 -3.64 -16.80 3.22
C GLY A 303 -2.45 -15.93 2.80
N VAL A 304 -2.00 -14.97 3.63
CA VAL A 304 -0.89 -14.05 3.28
C VAL A 304 0.53 -14.65 3.37
N GLY A 305 0.65 -15.93 3.77
CA GLY A 305 1.95 -16.64 3.79
C GLY A 305 2.74 -16.60 5.12
N LYS A 306 2.09 -16.30 6.26
CA LYS A 306 2.74 -16.26 7.58
C LYS A 306 3.45 -17.56 7.95
N THR A 307 2.75 -18.69 7.83
CA THR A 307 3.28 -20.03 8.11
C THR A 307 4.43 -20.38 7.15
N GLN A 308 4.34 -19.98 5.88
CA GLN A 308 5.41 -20.19 4.89
C GLN A 308 6.70 -19.43 5.24
N ILE A 309 6.60 -18.19 5.75
CA ILE A 309 7.76 -17.45 6.27
C ILE A 309 8.36 -18.16 7.50
N ALA A 310 7.52 -18.69 8.39
CA ALA A 310 7.98 -19.41 9.56
C ALA A 310 8.70 -20.73 9.19
N ILE A 311 8.20 -21.46 8.19
CA ILE A 311 8.84 -22.67 7.64
C ILE A 311 10.20 -22.30 7.03
N GLU A 312 10.26 -21.29 6.15
CA GLU A 312 11.52 -20.88 5.51
C GLU A 312 12.54 -20.37 6.55
N LEU A 313 12.10 -19.65 7.59
CA LEU A 313 12.96 -19.26 8.70
C LEU A 313 13.49 -20.47 9.48
N ALA A 314 12.66 -21.50 9.71
CA ALA A 314 13.09 -22.74 10.39
C ALA A 314 14.23 -23.40 9.62
N TYR A 315 14.10 -23.58 8.31
CA TYR A 315 15.15 -24.17 7.49
C TYR A 315 16.42 -23.30 7.44
N ARG A 316 16.30 -21.99 7.24
CA ARG A 316 17.47 -21.09 7.25
C ARG A 316 18.17 -21.04 8.61
N THR A 317 17.41 -21.13 9.70
CA THR A 317 17.96 -21.19 11.06
C THR A 317 18.71 -22.50 11.28
N LYS A 318 18.20 -23.62 10.76
CA LYS A 318 18.88 -24.92 10.81
C LYS A 318 20.22 -24.88 10.07
N ASP A 319 20.23 -24.28 8.87
CA ASP A 319 21.42 -24.17 8.04
C ASP A 319 22.49 -23.26 8.70
N ARG A 320 22.06 -22.17 9.36
CA ARG A 320 22.95 -21.18 10.01
C ARG A 320 23.40 -21.60 11.42
N TYR A 321 22.56 -22.32 12.17
CA TYR A 321 22.79 -22.76 13.54
C TYR A 321 22.53 -24.27 13.69
N PRO A 322 23.44 -25.16 13.23
CA PRO A 322 23.21 -26.61 13.21
C PRO A 322 23.02 -27.26 14.58
N LYS A 323 23.48 -26.60 15.66
CA LYS A 323 23.33 -27.04 17.05
C LYS A 323 22.05 -26.49 17.73
N CYS A 324 21.24 -25.71 17.01
CA CYS A 324 20.01 -25.14 17.52
C CYS A 324 18.85 -26.13 17.40
N SER A 325 18.11 -26.37 18.48
CA SER A 325 16.88 -27.17 18.43
C SER A 325 15.74 -26.33 17.85
N ILE A 326 15.06 -26.84 16.82
CA ILE A 326 13.98 -26.12 16.14
C ILE A 326 12.68 -26.89 16.38
N LEU A 327 11.81 -26.26 17.15
CA LEU A 327 10.64 -26.87 17.73
C LEU A 327 9.38 -26.20 17.16
N TRP A 328 8.44 -26.99 16.69
CA TRP A 328 7.18 -26.55 16.09
C TRP A 328 5.99 -26.95 16.96
N LEU A 329 5.09 -26.01 17.21
CA LEU A 329 3.91 -26.19 18.04
C LEU A 329 2.68 -25.66 17.29
N PRO A 330 1.80 -26.54 16.78
CA PRO A 330 0.55 -26.15 16.17
C PRO A 330 -0.45 -25.74 17.26
N ALA A 331 -0.78 -24.45 17.34
CA ALA A 331 -1.70 -23.90 18.34
C ALA A 331 -3.16 -23.83 17.84
N SER A 332 -3.50 -24.53 16.76
CA SER A 332 -4.85 -24.51 16.18
C SER A 332 -5.91 -25.21 17.04
N ASN A 333 -5.53 -26.15 17.91
CA ASN A 333 -6.42 -26.79 18.88
C ASN A 333 -5.63 -27.31 20.10
N SER A 334 -6.32 -27.55 21.22
CA SER A 334 -5.66 -27.97 22.47
C SER A 334 -5.00 -29.36 22.35
N GLU A 335 -5.58 -30.28 21.60
CA GLU A 335 -5.05 -31.64 21.41
C GLU A 335 -3.69 -31.65 20.69
N GLY A 336 -3.56 -30.89 19.61
CA GLY A 336 -2.32 -30.71 18.85
C GLY A 336 -1.21 -30.05 19.67
N VAL A 337 -1.56 -29.13 20.58
CA VAL A 337 -0.62 -28.56 21.56
C VAL A 337 -0.09 -29.66 22.50
N HIS A 338 -0.95 -30.50 23.05
CA HIS A 338 -0.54 -31.58 23.96
C HIS A 338 0.33 -32.61 23.23
N GLN A 339 -0.07 -33.02 22.03
CA GLN A 339 0.70 -33.97 21.20
C GLN A 339 2.08 -33.40 20.85
N ALA A 340 2.16 -32.15 20.41
CA ALA A 340 3.43 -31.52 20.07
C ALA A 340 4.36 -31.41 21.29
N PHE A 341 3.85 -31.08 22.48
CA PHE A 341 4.67 -31.10 23.70
C PHE A 341 5.17 -32.51 24.05
N ALA A 342 4.37 -33.55 23.82
CA ALA A 342 4.81 -34.94 24.01
C ALA A 342 5.91 -35.33 23.03
N GLU A 343 5.76 -35.01 21.74
CA GLU A 343 6.76 -35.25 20.70
C GLU A 343 8.06 -34.49 20.97
N ILE A 344 7.98 -33.20 21.33
CA ILE A 344 9.12 -32.38 21.72
C ILE A 344 9.83 -33.00 22.93
N GLY A 345 9.09 -33.43 23.94
CA GLY A 345 9.65 -34.09 25.11
C GLY A 345 10.42 -35.36 24.74
N GLN A 346 9.83 -36.22 23.91
CA GLN A 346 10.46 -37.46 23.45
C GLN A 346 11.75 -37.19 22.67
N GLN A 347 11.72 -36.22 21.75
CA GLN A 347 12.88 -35.83 20.96
C GLN A 347 14.00 -35.22 21.82
N LEU A 348 13.64 -34.40 22.81
CA LEU A 348 14.57 -33.80 23.75
C LEU A 348 15.08 -34.79 24.82
N ARG A 349 14.57 -36.04 24.81
CA ARG A 349 14.86 -37.12 25.78
C ARG A 349 14.74 -36.65 27.24
N VAL A 350 13.70 -35.87 27.53
CA VAL A 350 13.48 -35.38 28.90
C VAL A 350 13.00 -36.55 29.78
N ALA A 351 13.60 -36.74 30.95
CA ALA A 351 13.25 -37.85 31.84
C ALA A 351 11.79 -37.75 32.33
N ASN A 352 11.12 -38.91 32.50
CA ASN A 352 9.78 -39.08 33.11
C ASN A 352 8.56 -38.65 32.26
N ILE A 353 8.62 -38.69 30.93
CA ILE A 353 7.47 -38.36 30.05
C ILE A 353 6.39 -39.46 30.06
N GLU A 354 6.75 -40.71 30.37
CA GLU A 354 5.84 -41.88 30.32
C GLU A 354 5.06 -42.11 31.62
N GLU A 355 5.24 -41.29 32.66
CA GLU A 355 4.49 -41.40 33.92
C GLU A 355 3.09 -40.75 33.80
N GLU A 356 2.02 -41.56 33.89
CA GLU A 356 0.59 -41.22 33.68
C GLU A 356 0.03 -40.02 34.50
N LYS A 357 0.80 -39.46 35.45
CA LYS A 357 0.38 -38.38 36.36
C LYS A 357 1.16 -37.07 36.21
N VAL A 358 2.06 -36.94 35.23
CA VAL A 358 2.95 -35.79 35.12
C VAL A 358 2.55 -34.85 33.99
N ASP A 359 2.50 -33.55 34.27
CA ASP A 359 2.20 -32.50 33.29
C ASP A 359 3.40 -32.29 32.34
N VAL A 360 3.36 -33.00 31.21
CA VAL A 360 4.41 -33.02 30.17
C VAL A 360 4.81 -31.61 29.72
N LYS A 361 3.86 -30.66 29.68
CA LYS A 361 4.12 -29.26 29.27
C LYS A 361 5.09 -28.57 30.23
N LYS A 362 4.93 -28.77 31.55
CA LYS A 362 5.80 -28.18 32.57
C LYS A 362 7.20 -28.77 32.58
N ILE A 363 7.34 -30.06 32.26
CA ILE A 363 8.65 -30.71 32.18
C ILE A 363 9.45 -30.15 31.00
N VAL A 364 8.84 -30.10 29.80
CA VAL A 364 9.47 -29.55 28.59
C VAL A 364 9.83 -28.07 28.79
N LEU A 365 8.93 -27.30 29.40
CA LEU A 365 9.17 -25.91 29.80
C LEU A 365 10.40 -25.76 30.70
N SER A 366 10.49 -26.59 31.75
CA SER A 366 11.60 -26.56 32.70
C SER A 366 12.92 -26.88 32.02
N HIS A 367 12.93 -27.89 31.14
CA HIS A 367 14.12 -28.27 30.37
C HIS A 367 14.59 -27.13 29.45
N LEU A 368 13.71 -26.58 28.62
CA LEU A 368 14.05 -25.49 27.67
C LEU A 368 14.46 -24.18 28.36
N SER A 369 14.07 -23.98 29.62
CA SER A 369 14.47 -22.82 30.41
C SER A 369 15.85 -22.97 31.08
N GLN A 370 16.44 -24.18 31.07
CA GLN A 370 17.77 -24.43 31.61
C GLN A 370 18.86 -24.12 30.57
N LYS A 371 20.05 -23.70 31.04
CA LYS A 371 21.22 -23.49 30.17
C LYS A 371 21.67 -24.77 29.44
N VAL A 372 21.30 -25.94 29.96
CA VAL A 372 21.64 -27.25 29.38
C VAL A 372 20.93 -27.48 28.04
N ALA A 373 19.78 -26.86 27.82
CA ALA A 373 19.02 -26.98 26.56
C ALA A 373 19.66 -26.27 25.36
N GLY A 374 20.68 -25.42 25.58
CA GLY A 374 21.38 -24.72 24.52
C GLY A 374 20.49 -23.74 23.74
N GLN A 375 20.86 -23.45 22.48
CA GLN A 375 20.08 -22.59 21.60
C GLN A 375 18.85 -23.33 21.06
N TRP A 376 17.70 -22.68 21.10
CA TRP A 376 16.48 -23.24 20.53
C TRP A 376 15.57 -22.15 19.93
N LEU A 377 14.82 -22.52 18.90
CA LEU A 377 13.77 -21.72 18.28
C LEU A 377 12.45 -22.47 18.42
N LEU A 378 11.50 -21.89 19.15
CA LEU A 378 10.14 -22.41 19.30
C LEU A 378 9.19 -21.62 18.39
N ILE A 379 8.64 -22.28 17.39
CA ILE A 379 7.64 -21.72 16.47
C ILE A 379 6.25 -22.18 16.93
N VAL A 380 5.42 -21.22 17.33
CA VAL A 380 4.03 -21.44 17.74
C VAL A 380 3.12 -20.93 16.63
N ASP A 381 2.59 -21.84 15.84
CA ASP A 381 1.83 -21.52 14.62
C ASP A 381 0.31 -21.43 14.91
N ASN A 382 -0.38 -20.46 14.32
CA ASN A 382 -1.83 -20.22 14.42
C ASN A 382 -2.35 -19.87 15.84
N VAL A 383 -1.67 -18.96 16.55
CA VAL A 383 -2.17 -18.40 17.83
C VAL A 383 -3.22 -17.32 17.54
N ASP A 384 -4.36 -17.72 17.00
CA ASP A 384 -5.39 -16.80 16.50
C ASP A 384 -6.32 -16.28 17.60
N GLU A 385 -6.45 -17.03 18.70
CA GLU A 385 -7.41 -16.77 19.78
C GLU A 385 -6.73 -16.33 21.08
N MET A 386 -7.42 -15.46 21.82
CA MET A 386 -6.89 -14.94 23.08
C MET A 386 -6.89 -15.99 24.19
N ASP A 387 -7.84 -16.94 24.15
CA ASP A 387 -7.93 -18.03 25.12
C ASP A 387 -6.79 -19.04 24.93
N THR A 388 -6.50 -19.43 23.69
CA THR A 388 -5.32 -20.22 23.34
C THR A 388 -4.03 -19.55 23.84
N TRP A 389 -3.89 -18.23 23.66
CA TRP A 389 -2.74 -17.52 24.22
C TRP A 389 -2.72 -17.52 25.75
N ASN A 390 -3.87 -17.34 26.40
CA ASN A 390 -3.97 -17.36 27.86
C ASN A 390 -3.62 -18.72 28.45
N GLU A 391 -3.95 -19.81 27.76
CA GLU A 391 -3.50 -21.14 28.14
C GLU A 391 -2.00 -21.29 27.92
N LEU A 392 -1.47 -20.90 26.76
CA LEU A 392 -0.07 -21.10 26.39
C LEU A 392 0.93 -20.22 27.16
N LYS A 393 0.56 -18.98 27.52
CA LYS A 393 1.49 -17.98 28.08
C LYS A 393 2.25 -18.47 29.32
N ASP A 394 1.60 -19.32 30.12
CA ASP A 394 2.14 -19.87 31.37
C ASP A 394 3.05 -21.09 31.11
N TYR A 395 3.02 -21.64 29.90
CA TYR A 395 3.85 -22.76 29.44
C TYR A 395 4.91 -22.36 28.39
N LEU A 396 5.27 -21.07 28.33
CA LEU A 396 6.34 -20.58 27.44
C LEU A 396 7.71 -20.51 28.13
N PRO A 397 8.76 -21.13 27.56
CA PRO A 397 10.08 -21.16 28.17
C PRO A 397 10.74 -19.79 28.26
N LYS A 398 11.52 -19.60 29.33
CA LYS A 398 12.30 -18.39 29.58
C LYS A 398 13.77 -18.75 29.52
N SER A 399 14.44 -18.37 28.44
CA SER A 399 15.87 -18.60 28.24
C SER A 399 16.53 -17.37 27.61
N GLN A 400 17.80 -17.14 27.93
CA GLN A 400 18.64 -16.15 27.25
C GLN A 400 19.20 -16.66 25.92
N GLN A 401 19.03 -17.96 25.64
CA GLN A 401 19.52 -18.63 24.42
C GLN A 401 18.38 -19.11 23.52
N GLY A 402 17.12 -18.86 23.92
CA GLY A 402 15.93 -19.31 23.21
C GLY A 402 15.13 -18.16 22.60
N CYS A 403 14.55 -18.41 21.42
CA CYS A 403 13.65 -17.47 20.76
C CYS A 403 12.28 -18.10 20.51
N ILE A 404 11.22 -17.31 20.65
CA ILE A 404 9.84 -17.73 20.38
C ILE A 404 9.31 -16.91 19.21
N LEU A 405 8.87 -17.58 18.15
CA LEU A 405 8.17 -16.98 17.03
C LEU A 405 6.72 -17.45 17.04
N CYS A 406 5.77 -16.52 17.04
CA CYS A 406 4.36 -16.86 16.91
C CYS A 406 3.79 -16.35 15.58
N THR A 407 2.92 -17.12 14.94
CA THR A 407 2.07 -16.64 13.84
C THR A 407 0.64 -16.45 14.34
N THR A 408 -0.03 -15.39 13.90
CA THR A 408 -1.42 -15.10 14.27
C THR A 408 -2.11 -14.30 13.18
N ARG A 409 -3.44 -14.41 13.08
CA ARG A 409 -4.28 -13.55 12.25
C ARG A 409 -4.70 -12.28 12.98
N SER A 410 -4.67 -12.30 14.31
CA SER A 410 -5.14 -11.20 15.16
C SER A 410 -3.99 -10.32 15.63
N SER A 411 -3.96 -9.08 15.14
CA SER A 411 -2.96 -8.10 15.62
C SER A 411 -3.13 -7.76 17.11
N LYS A 412 -4.34 -7.92 17.67
CA LYS A 412 -4.57 -7.80 19.13
C LYS A 412 -3.83 -8.88 19.91
N VAL A 413 -3.86 -10.12 19.42
CA VAL A 413 -3.12 -11.24 20.04
C VAL A 413 -1.61 -11.04 19.82
N ALA A 414 -1.18 -10.59 18.64
CA ALA A 414 0.23 -10.29 18.37
C ALA A 414 0.85 -9.29 19.38
N LEU A 415 0.12 -8.22 19.72
CA LEU A 415 0.54 -7.22 20.72
C LEU A 415 0.58 -7.76 22.16
N ARG A 416 -0.05 -8.90 22.42
CA ARG A 416 -0.01 -9.60 23.73
C ARG A 416 1.13 -10.61 23.79
N ILE A 417 1.52 -11.15 22.64
CA ILE A 417 2.65 -12.08 22.48
C ILE A 417 3.98 -11.32 22.61
N ALA A 418 4.12 -10.23 21.87
CA ALA A 418 5.37 -9.51 21.66
C ALA A 418 5.20 -7.99 21.86
N LYS A 419 6.31 -7.28 22.14
CA LYS A 419 6.30 -5.81 22.17
C LYS A 419 6.03 -5.29 20.76
N ALA A 420 5.48 -4.08 20.64
CA ALA A 420 5.10 -3.52 19.34
C ALA A 420 6.25 -3.48 18.30
N ILE A 421 7.50 -3.32 18.73
CA ILE A 421 8.69 -3.33 17.86
C ILE A 421 9.00 -4.72 17.28
N ASP A 422 8.56 -5.76 17.97
CA ASP A 422 8.77 -7.18 17.65
C ASP A 422 7.52 -7.81 16.98
N VAL A 423 6.50 -7.00 16.68
CA VAL A 423 5.35 -7.41 15.87
C VAL A 423 5.61 -7.08 14.40
N ILE A 424 5.60 -8.11 13.56
CA ILE A 424 5.78 -7.98 12.11
C ILE A 424 4.41 -8.14 11.44
N LYS A 425 3.85 -7.05 10.94
CA LYS A 425 2.64 -7.07 10.13
C LYS A 425 2.99 -7.38 8.68
N LEU A 426 2.50 -8.52 8.18
CA LEU A 426 2.75 -8.98 6.82
C LEU A 426 1.62 -8.51 5.89
N PRO A 427 1.94 -7.68 4.86
CA PRO A 427 0.96 -7.24 3.86
C PRO A 427 0.76 -8.30 2.77
N GLU A 428 -0.20 -8.08 1.88
CA GLU A 428 -0.35 -8.81 0.60
C GLU A 428 0.96 -8.77 -0.23
N MET A 429 1.06 -9.62 -1.26
CA MET A 429 2.23 -9.60 -2.14
C MET A 429 2.20 -8.37 -3.04
N ASP A 430 3.37 -7.81 -3.36
CA ASP A 430 3.46 -6.88 -4.47
C ASP A 430 3.24 -7.60 -5.80
N GLU A 431 2.92 -6.81 -6.82
CA GLU A 431 2.59 -7.30 -8.16
C GLU A 431 3.70 -8.15 -8.77
N ASP A 432 4.96 -7.73 -8.66
CA ASP A 432 6.11 -8.44 -9.23
C ASP A 432 6.31 -9.81 -8.58
N LEU A 433 6.27 -9.88 -7.25
CA LEU A 433 6.37 -11.15 -6.53
C LEU A 433 5.17 -12.06 -6.78
N ALA A 434 3.96 -11.50 -6.91
CA ALA A 434 2.75 -12.26 -7.18
C ALA A 434 2.76 -12.86 -8.59
N MET A 435 3.20 -12.10 -9.59
CA MET A 435 3.44 -12.57 -10.96
C MET A 435 4.46 -13.71 -10.97
N LEU A 436 5.56 -13.56 -10.24
CA LEU A 436 6.59 -14.60 -10.14
C LEU A 436 6.08 -15.87 -9.46
N LEU A 437 5.24 -15.74 -8.43
CA LEU A 437 4.61 -16.90 -7.76
C LEU A 437 3.64 -17.63 -8.69
N LEU A 438 2.78 -16.90 -9.40
CA LEU A 438 1.85 -17.47 -10.38
C LEU A 438 2.61 -18.22 -11.48
N ALA A 439 3.64 -17.60 -12.06
CA ALA A 439 4.47 -18.19 -13.09
C ALA A 439 5.18 -19.48 -12.64
N LYS A 440 5.66 -19.54 -11.39
CA LYS A 440 6.26 -20.75 -10.81
C LYS A 440 5.26 -21.87 -10.47
N SER A 441 3.99 -21.52 -10.33
CA SER A 441 2.93 -22.45 -9.92
C SER A 441 2.22 -23.11 -11.11
N LEU A 442 2.30 -22.52 -12.31
CA LEU A 442 1.72 -23.08 -13.54
C LEU A 442 2.67 -24.09 -14.20
N ILE A 443 2.13 -25.23 -14.66
CA ILE A 443 2.91 -26.28 -15.34
C ILE A 443 3.32 -25.83 -16.75
N ASN A 444 2.39 -25.20 -17.48
CA ASN A 444 2.59 -24.67 -18.83
C ASN A 444 2.20 -23.18 -18.86
N PRO A 445 3.07 -22.26 -18.40
CA PRO A 445 2.70 -20.84 -18.32
C PRO A 445 2.42 -20.17 -19.68
N GLY A 446 2.68 -20.84 -20.81
CA GLY A 446 2.75 -20.20 -22.12
C GLY A 446 3.83 -19.11 -22.14
N PRO A 447 4.07 -18.42 -23.27
CA PRO A 447 4.87 -17.22 -23.26
C PRO A 447 4.06 -16.09 -22.58
N LEU A 448 4.25 -15.91 -21.27
CA LEU A 448 3.81 -14.74 -20.50
C LEU A 448 4.29 -13.40 -21.11
N ASP A 449 5.18 -13.44 -22.12
CA ASP A 449 5.61 -12.31 -22.96
C ASP A 449 4.52 -11.78 -23.91
N GLN A 450 3.40 -12.51 -24.10
CA GLN A 450 2.26 -11.98 -24.86
C GLN A 450 1.45 -11.01 -23.97
N GLN A 451 1.37 -9.74 -24.39
CA GLN A 451 0.67 -8.65 -23.70
C GLN A 451 -0.73 -9.03 -23.19
N ARG A 452 -1.46 -9.88 -23.94
CA ARG A 452 -2.81 -10.34 -23.57
C ARG A 452 -2.82 -11.31 -22.39
N GLN A 453 -1.85 -12.23 -22.32
CA GLN A 453 -1.72 -13.17 -21.20
C GLN A 453 -1.17 -12.48 -19.95
N GLN A 454 -0.26 -11.51 -20.12
CA GLN A 454 0.21 -10.68 -19.02
C GLN A 454 -0.93 -9.87 -18.40
N GLN A 455 -1.80 -9.27 -19.23
CA GLN A 455 -2.99 -8.57 -18.75
C GLN A 455 -3.97 -9.52 -18.05
N ALA A 456 -4.19 -10.73 -18.57
CA ALA A 456 -5.04 -11.73 -17.92
C ALA A 456 -4.46 -12.17 -16.57
N ALA A 457 -3.14 -12.39 -16.48
CA ALA A 457 -2.47 -12.71 -15.22
C ALA A 457 -2.60 -11.56 -14.20
N GLN A 458 -2.36 -10.31 -14.61
CA GLN A 458 -2.53 -9.14 -13.75
C GLN A 458 -3.97 -9.03 -13.24
N ASN A 459 -4.96 -9.16 -14.13
CA ASN A 459 -6.37 -9.14 -13.76
C ASN A 459 -6.70 -10.26 -12.77
N LEU A 460 -6.19 -11.48 -12.96
CA LEU A 460 -6.38 -12.59 -12.02
C LEU A 460 -5.83 -12.22 -10.63
N LEU A 461 -4.59 -11.72 -10.58
CA LEU A 461 -3.93 -11.34 -9.33
C LEU A 461 -4.69 -10.24 -8.57
N GLU A 462 -5.24 -9.25 -9.29
CA GLU A 462 -6.11 -8.23 -8.70
C GLU A 462 -7.40 -8.82 -8.11
N GLN A 463 -8.01 -9.80 -8.81
CA GLN A 463 -9.25 -10.45 -8.39
C GLN A 463 -9.03 -11.30 -7.13
N VAL A 464 -7.90 -12.00 -7.04
CA VAL A 464 -7.49 -12.78 -5.85
C VAL A 464 -6.69 -11.96 -4.84
N THR A 465 -6.69 -10.63 -4.99
CA THR A 465 -6.12 -9.64 -4.07
C THR A 465 -4.67 -9.93 -3.68
N PHE A 466 -3.86 -10.41 -4.62
CA PHE A 466 -2.44 -10.71 -4.43
C PHE A 466 -2.13 -11.61 -3.22
N LEU A 467 -3.08 -12.47 -2.82
CA LEU A 467 -2.89 -13.39 -1.71
C LEU A 467 -2.18 -14.67 -2.18
N PRO A 468 -0.99 -15.01 -1.65
CA PRO A 468 -0.22 -16.16 -2.10
C PRO A 468 -1.02 -17.47 -2.11
N LEU A 469 -1.84 -17.71 -1.09
CA LEU A 469 -2.66 -18.91 -1.02
C LEU A 469 -3.72 -18.97 -2.13
N ALA A 470 -4.36 -17.84 -2.44
CA ALA A 470 -5.36 -17.77 -3.50
C ALA A 470 -4.73 -17.88 -4.90
N ILE A 471 -3.50 -17.38 -5.07
CA ILE A 471 -2.73 -17.52 -6.32
C ILE A 471 -2.37 -18.99 -6.57
N VAL A 472 -1.85 -19.68 -5.56
CA VAL A 472 -1.48 -21.10 -5.70
C VAL A 472 -2.72 -21.96 -5.91
N GLN A 473 -3.83 -21.65 -5.25
CA GLN A 473 -5.12 -22.32 -5.47
C GLN A 473 -5.61 -22.15 -6.92
N ALA A 474 -5.61 -20.91 -7.43
CA ALA A 474 -5.99 -20.64 -8.81
C ALA A 474 -5.09 -21.38 -9.81
N ALA A 475 -3.77 -21.39 -9.58
CA ALA A 475 -2.82 -22.11 -10.42
C ALA A 475 -3.05 -23.63 -10.38
N ALA A 476 -3.35 -24.21 -9.20
CA ALA A 476 -3.67 -25.63 -9.06
C ALA A 476 -4.92 -26.00 -9.87
N TYR A 477 -6.01 -25.23 -9.72
CA TYR A 477 -7.25 -25.46 -10.49
C TYR A 477 -7.01 -25.37 -12.01
N ILE A 478 -6.25 -24.36 -12.44
CA ILE A 478 -5.87 -24.17 -13.85
C ILE A 478 -5.10 -25.39 -14.37
N ASN A 479 -4.14 -25.90 -13.59
CA ASN A 479 -3.33 -27.06 -13.96
C ASN A 479 -4.14 -28.37 -14.00
N GLU A 480 -5.03 -28.59 -13.02
CA GLU A 480 -5.83 -29.81 -12.92
C GLU A 480 -6.90 -29.91 -14.02
N ASN A 481 -7.48 -28.78 -14.41
CA ASN A 481 -8.55 -28.72 -15.41
C ASN A 481 -8.05 -28.41 -16.84
N ASP A 482 -6.74 -28.17 -17.02
CA ASP A 482 -6.12 -27.83 -18.31
C ASP A 482 -6.81 -26.65 -19.04
N ILE A 483 -7.12 -25.58 -18.30
CA ILE A 483 -7.77 -24.37 -18.82
C ILE A 483 -6.78 -23.20 -18.93
N SER A 484 -7.14 -22.12 -19.63
CA SER A 484 -6.30 -20.92 -19.66
C SER A 484 -6.60 -19.98 -18.47
N ILE A 485 -5.68 -19.05 -18.17
CA ILE A 485 -5.90 -17.97 -17.18
C ILE A 485 -7.15 -17.15 -17.54
N SER A 486 -7.38 -16.92 -18.83
CA SER A 486 -8.56 -16.20 -19.31
C SER A 486 -9.85 -16.96 -19.04
N ASP A 487 -9.85 -18.29 -19.18
CA ASP A 487 -11.02 -19.13 -18.90
C ASP A 487 -11.30 -19.17 -17.39
N TYR A 488 -10.26 -19.27 -16.57
CA TYR A 488 -10.40 -19.15 -15.12
C TYR A 488 -10.94 -17.79 -14.69
N LEU A 489 -10.53 -16.71 -15.36
CA LEU A 489 -11.09 -15.38 -15.16
C LEU A 489 -12.57 -15.30 -15.53
N LEU A 490 -13.03 -16.03 -16.55
CA LEU A 490 -14.46 -16.10 -16.86
C LEU A 490 -15.22 -16.74 -15.70
N LEU A 491 -14.73 -17.86 -15.16
CA LEU A 491 -15.30 -18.51 -13.97
C LEU A 491 -15.32 -17.58 -12.74
N LEU A 492 -14.26 -16.80 -12.51
CA LEU A 492 -14.22 -15.81 -11.42
C LEU A 492 -15.19 -14.63 -11.61
N ASN A 493 -15.73 -14.44 -12.81
CA ASN A 493 -16.72 -13.41 -13.12
C ASN A 493 -18.14 -13.97 -13.32
N GLU A 494 -18.35 -15.28 -13.07
CA GLU A 494 -19.68 -15.90 -13.03
C GLU A 494 -20.43 -15.51 -11.75
N GLN A 495 -21.51 -16.23 -11.42
CA GLN A 495 -22.30 -15.89 -10.25
C GLN A 495 -21.50 -16.06 -8.95
N GLU A 496 -21.82 -15.28 -7.92
CA GLU A 496 -21.10 -15.31 -6.64
C GLU A 496 -21.03 -16.73 -6.02
N GLU A 497 -21.98 -17.61 -6.34
CA GLU A 497 -22.03 -19.01 -5.89
C GLU A 497 -20.89 -19.83 -6.48
N ASP A 498 -20.77 -19.82 -7.81
CA ASP A 498 -19.73 -20.52 -8.57
C ASP A 498 -18.33 -20.03 -8.15
N VAL A 499 -18.17 -18.73 -7.93
CA VAL A 499 -16.91 -18.13 -7.48
C VAL A 499 -16.51 -18.61 -6.09
N VAL A 500 -17.45 -18.76 -5.15
CA VAL A 500 -17.11 -19.25 -3.81
C VAL A 500 -16.88 -20.75 -3.79
N GLU A 501 -17.62 -21.53 -4.58
CA GLU A 501 -17.34 -22.96 -4.78
C GLU A 501 -15.90 -23.14 -5.30
N LEU A 502 -15.55 -22.40 -6.36
CA LEU A 502 -14.20 -22.37 -6.92
C LEU A 502 -13.12 -21.99 -5.90
N LEU A 503 -13.37 -20.97 -5.06
CA LEU A 503 -12.46 -20.55 -3.98
C LEU A 503 -12.49 -21.48 -2.75
N SER A 504 -13.40 -22.45 -2.72
CA SER A 504 -13.56 -23.45 -1.65
C SER A 504 -13.16 -24.86 -2.09
N GLU A 505 -12.68 -25.04 -3.33
CA GLU A 505 -12.09 -26.31 -3.78
C GLU A 505 -10.74 -26.56 -3.12
N ASP A 506 -10.58 -27.76 -2.57
CA ASP A 506 -9.33 -28.18 -1.93
C ASP A 506 -8.37 -28.76 -2.96
N PHE A 507 -7.09 -28.55 -2.70
CA PHE A 507 -5.97 -29.01 -3.53
C PHE A 507 -4.89 -29.57 -2.60
N GLU A 508 -4.05 -30.47 -3.07
CA GLU A 508 -2.94 -30.97 -2.25
C GLU A 508 -1.78 -29.94 -2.20
N ASP A 509 -1.28 -29.64 -1.00
CA ASP A 509 -0.11 -28.76 -0.79
C ASP A 509 0.75 -29.27 0.38
N GLU A 510 2.02 -29.57 0.10
CA GLU A 510 2.99 -30.07 1.09
C GLU A 510 3.29 -29.08 2.24
N GLY A 511 2.85 -27.82 2.11
CA GLY A 511 3.01 -26.76 3.11
C GLY A 511 1.82 -26.54 4.05
N ARG A 512 0.78 -27.40 4.02
CA ARG A 512 -0.45 -27.26 4.82
C ARG A 512 -0.65 -28.44 5.79
N TYR A 513 -1.37 -28.22 6.90
CA TYR A 513 -1.79 -29.34 7.75
C TYR A 513 -2.85 -30.17 7.00
N VAL A 514 -2.80 -31.50 7.17
CA VAL A 514 -3.81 -32.40 6.59
C VAL A 514 -5.20 -32.01 7.09
N GLY A 515 -6.13 -31.72 6.17
CA GLY A 515 -7.47 -31.22 6.48
C GLY A 515 -7.59 -29.69 6.66
N THR A 516 -6.57 -28.91 6.26
CA THR A 516 -6.68 -27.43 6.26
C THR A 516 -7.42 -26.95 5.03
N ASN A 517 -8.62 -26.45 5.26
CA ASN A 517 -9.55 -26.03 4.22
C ASN A 517 -9.03 -24.81 3.41
N PRO A 518 -9.52 -24.60 2.16
CA PRO A 518 -9.18 -23.48 1.26
C PRO A 518 -9.27 -22.06 1.83
N VAL A 519 -8.94 -21.07 1.00
CA VAL A 519 -8.89 -19.66 1.41
C VAL A 519 -10.21 -19.19 2.03
N ALA A 520 -11.35 -19.53 1.41
CA ALA A 520 -12.67 -19.11 1.88
C ALA A 520 -12.96 -19.66 3.29
N THR A 521 -12.79 -20.96 3.48
CA THR A 521 -12.99 -21.66 4.76
C THR A 521 -12.07 -21.19 5.88
N THR A 522 -10.86 -20.74 5.53
CA THR A 522 -9.93 -20.12 6.49
C THR A 522 -10.55 -18.86 7.10
N TRP A 523 -11.25 -18.05 6.31
CA TRP A 523 -11.95 -16.88 6.82
C TRP A 523 -13.27 -17.22 7.49
N LEU A 524 -14.01 -18.23 7.02
CA LEU A 524 -15.22 -18.69 7.69
C LEU A 524 -14.94 -19.09 9.15
N ALA A 525 -13.86 -19.82 9.40
CA ALA A 525 -13.45 -20.18 10.76
C ALA A 525 -13.18 -18.93 11.63
N SER A 526 -12.46 -17.94 11.09
CA SER A 526 -12.21 -16.68 11.79
C SER A 526 -13.50 -15.87 12.01
N PHE A 527 -14.42 -15.87 11.05
CA PHE A 527 -15.72 -15.22 11.19
C PHE A 527 -16.61 -15.87 12.24
N GLU A 528 -16.68 -17.21 12.28
CA GLU A 528 -17.42 -17.94 13.31
C GLU A 528 -16.87 -17.67 14.71
N HIS A 529 -15.56 -17.57 14.85
CA HIS A 529 -14.92 -17.18 16.10
C HIS A 529 -15.26 -15.72 16.49
N ILE A 530 -15.18 -14.77 15.55
CA ILE A 530 -15.59 -13.37 15.79
C ILE A 530 -17.05 -13.30 16.26
N ARG A 531 -17.94 -14.10 15.67
CA ARG A 531 -19.35 -14.15 16.05
C ARG A 531 -19.57 -14.61 17.49
N GLN A 532 -18.75 -15.54 17.98
CA GLN A 532 -18.82 -16.01 19.37
C GLN A 532 -18.29 -14.95 20.36
N LEU A 533 -17.16 -14.31 20.03
CA LEU A 533 -16.52 -13.33 20.93
C LEU A 533 -17.17 -11.95 20.93
N ASN A 534 -17.56 -11.46 19.75
CA ASN A 534 -18.12 -10.13 19.56
C ASN A 534 -19.23 -10.17 18.50
N PRO A 535 -20.48 -10.45 18.92
CA PRO A 535 -21.62 -10.52 18.01
C PRO A 535 -21.79 -9.25 17.15
N LEU A 536 -21.55 -8.07 17.72
CA LEU A 536 -21.66 -6.79 17.00
C LEU A 536 -20.62 -6.68 15.86
N ALA A 537 -19.41 -7.21 16.03
CA ALA A 537 -18.43 -7.26 14.95
C ALA A 537 -18.89 -8.16 13.80
N ALA A 538 -19.50 -9.29 14.11
CA ALA A 538 -20.08 -10.18 13.09
C ALA A 538 -21.31 -9.55 12.40
N GLU A 539 -22.15 -8.83 13.15
CA GLU A 539 -23.27 -8.05 12.59
C GLU A 539 -22.76 -6.96 11.63
N TYR A 540 -21.72 -6.21 12.01
CA TYR A 540 -21.11 -5.22 11.13
C TYR A 540 -20.53 -5.83 9.86
N LEU A 541 -19.81 -6.95 9.96
CA LEU A 541 -19.27 -7.59 8.76
C LEU A 541 -20.39 -8.14 7.86
N SER A 542 -21.45 -8.70 8.45
CA SER A 542 -22.63 -9.19 7.71
C SER A 542 -23.32 -8.04 6.98
N PHE A 543 -23.51 -6.90 7.64
CA PHE A 543 -24.05 -5.69 7.04
C PHE A 543 -23.14 -5.13 5.93
N MET A 544 -21.83 -5.00 6.19
CA MET A 544 -20.85 -4.52 5.21
C MET A 544 -20.77 -5.41 3.96
N SER A 545 -21.08 -6.70 4.09
CA SER A 545 -21.16 -7.65 2.97
C SER A 545 -22.39 -7.44 2.07
N CYS A 546 -23.38 -6.66 2.53
CA CYS A 546 -24.58 -6.33 1.77
C CYS A 546 -24.53 -4.96 1.10
N ILE A 547 -23.42 -4.22 1.24
CA ILE A 547 -23.19 -2.91 0.61
C ILE A 547 -21.89 -2.93 -0.20
N ALA A 548 -21.61 -1.83 -0.92
CA ALA A 548 -20.34 -1.70 -1.65
C ALA A 548 -19.13 -1.83 -0.70
N MET A 549 -18.13 -2.60 -1.11
CA MET A 549 -17.00 -3.01 -0.26
C MET A 549 -15.96 -1.92 0.04
N LYS A 550 -15.97 -0.80 -0.69
CA LYS A 550 -15.03 0.31 -0.55
C LYS A 550 -15.72 1.57 -0.03
N ASP A 551 -14.96 2.39 0.69
CA ASP A 551 -15.32 3.71 1.21
C ASP A 551 -16.57 3.70 2.10
N ILE A 552 -16.80 2.60 2.83
CA ILE A 552 -17.95 2.44 3.73
C ILE A 552 -17.84 3.47 4.87
N PRO A 553 -18.73 4.45 4.94
CA PRO A 553 -18.67 5.45 5.99
C PRO A 553 -19.19 4.90 7.31
N GLN A 554 -18.54 5.27 8.42
CA GLN A 554 -18.97 4.84 9.75
C GLN A 554 -20.43 5.19 10.07
N SER A 555 -20.94 6.31 9.55
CA SER A 555 -22.34 6.74 9.73
C SER A 555 -23.38 5.79 9.12
N LEU A 556 -22.99 5.01 8.11
CA LEU A 556 -23.86 4.03 7.45
C LEU A 556 -24.03 2.75 8.28
N LEU A 557 -23.10 2.45 9.19
CA LEU A 557 -23.19 1.23 10.00
C LEU A 557 -24.42 1.25 10.92
N PRO A 558 -24.98 0.07 11.26
CA PRO A 558 -26.07 -0.02 12.21
C PRO A 558 -25.70 0.62 13.56
N PRO A 559 -26.62 1.41 14.17
CA PRO A 559 -26.35 2.10 15.42
C PRO A 559 -26.10 1.09 16.55
N SER A 560 -25.07 1.34 17.37
CA SER A 560 -24.77 0.50 18.53
C SER A 560 -25.27 1.12 19.84
N SER A 561 -25.43 0.30 20.88
CA SER A 561 -25.83 0.80 22.20
C SER A 561 -24.81 1.73 22.86
N SER A 562 -23.55 1.75 22.38
CA SER A 562 -22.52 2.70 22.84
C SER A 562 -21.33 2.80 21.89
N ARG A 563 -20.78 4.01 21.74
CA ARG A 563 -19.57 4.28 20.93
C ARG A 563 -18.38 3.39 21.27
N LYS A 564 -18.27 2.97 22.54
CA LYS A 564 -17.25 2.01 22.98
C LYS A 564 -17.42 0.65 22.29
N LYS A 565 -18.64 0.08 22.28
CA LYS A 565 -18.92 -1.22 21.65
C LYS A 565 -18.65 -1.19 20.15
N GLU A 566 -19.02 -0.10 19.48
CA GLU A 566 -18.71 0.13 18.08
C GLU A 566 -17.20 0.17 17.82
N THR A 567 -16.45 0.92 18.64
CA THR A 567 -14.99 1.01 18.53
C THR A 567 -14.35 -0.36 18.77
N ASP A 568 -14.85 -1.12 19.76
CA ASP A 568 -14.37 -2.46 20.08
C ASP A 568 -14.65 -3.44 18.93
N ALA A 569 -15.85 -3.39 18.33
CA ALA A 569 -16.28 -4.22 17.21
C ALA A 569 -15.44 -3.97 15.95
N ILE A 570 -15.30 -2.71 15.52
CA ILE A 570 -14.41 -2.33 14.41
C ILE A 570 -12.95 -2.68 14.76
N GLY A 571 -12.55 -2.49 16.02
CA GLY A 571 -11.24 -2.92 16.51
C GLY A 571 -11.00 -4.43 16.36
N VAL A 572 -12.02 -5.27 16.52
CA VAL A 572 -11.93 -6.71 16.26
C VAL A 572 -11.77 -6.97 14.75
N LEU A 573 -12.63 -6.40 13.91
CA LEU A 573 -12.57 -6.62 12.44
C LEU A 573 -11.22 -6.18 11.83
N THR A 574 -10.73 -5.01 12.25
CA THR A 574 -9.41 -4.50 11.86
C THR A 574 -8.27 -5.35 12.42
N SER A 575 -8.45 -5.99 13.58
CA SER A 575 -7.41 -6.84 14.15
C SER A 575 -7.17 -8.11 13.35
N TYR A 576 -8.22 -8.67 12.74
CA TYR A 576 -8.16 -9.80 11.80
C TYR A 576 -7.82 -9.39 10.36
N SER A 577 -7.58 -8.10 10.11
CA SER A 577 -7.39 -7.52 8.77
C SER A 577 -8.57 -7.72 7.80
N PHE A 578 -9.78 -8.01 8.30
CA PHE A 578 -10.99 -8.15 7.45
C PHE A 578 -11.46 -6.80 6.93
N VAL A 579 -11.27 -5.76 7.75
CA VAL A 579 -11.61 -4.38 7.44
C VAL A 579 -10.37 -3.51 7.60
N THR A 580 -10.13 -2.61 6.65
CA THR A 580 -9.10 -1.58 6.74
C THR A 580 -9.74 -0.21 6.95
N ARG A 581 -9.08 0.64 7.73
CA ARG A 581 -9.54 2.02 7.97
C ARG A 581 -8.98 2.93 6.89
N VAL A 582 -9.85 3.77 6.34
CA VAL A 582 -9.53 4.81 5.35
C VAL A 582 -9.65 6.18 6.04
N ALA A 583 -9.16 7.24 5.40
CA ALA A 583 -9.38 8.61 5.86
C ALA A 583 -10.88 8.91 6.06
N ASN A 584 -11.20 9.95 6.85
CA ASN A 584 -12.58 10.42 7.09
C ASN A 584 -13.54 9.39 7.72
N ASN A 585 -13.03 8.48 8.57
CA ASN A 585 -13.83 7.41 9.20
C ASN A 585 -14.48 6.45 8.17
N GLY A 586 -13.84 6.25 7.02
CA GLY A 586 -14.22 5.24 6.04
C GLY A 586 -13.62 3.87 6.35
N PHE A 587 -14.24 2.83 5.80
CA PHE A 587 -13.81 1.44 5.92
C PHE A 587 -13.83 0.73 4.58
N ASN A 588 -12.83 -0.11 4.33
CA ASN A 588 -12.83 -1.04 3.19
C ASN A 588 -12.88 -2.48 3.71
N VAL A 589 -13.80 -3.28 3.18
CA VAL A 589 -13.79 -4.73 3.38
C VAL A 589 -12.89 -5.35 2.32
N HIS A 590 -12.05 -6.29 2.74
CA HIS A 590 -11.26 -7.06 1.79
C HIS A 590 -12.20 -7.86 0.85
N ARG A 591 -12.01 -7.77 -0.47
CA ARG A 591 -12.94 -8.32 -1.48
C ARG A 591 -13.34 -9.76 -1.21
N LEU A 592 -12.35 -10.62 -1.00
CA LEU A 592 -12.63 -12.04 -0.83
C LEU A 592 -13.28 -12.35 0.54
N VAL A 593 -13.07 -11.51 1.57
CA VAL A 593 -13.79 -11.60 2.85
C VAL A 593 -15.25 -11.20 2.66
N HIS A 594 -15.49 -10.16 1.85
CA HIS A 594 -16.83 -9.73 1.47
C HIS A 594 -17.60 -10.86 0.77
N LEU A 595 -17.00 -11.51 -0.24
CA LEU A 595 -17.59 -12.67 -0.93
C LEU A 595 -17.84 -13.88 -0.01
N ALA A 596 -16.84 -14.27 0.79
CA ALA A 596 -16.97 -15.42 1.70
C ALA A 596 -18.07 -15.19 2.76
N THR A 597 -18.20 -13.96 3.27
CA THR A 597 -19.24 -13.60 4.23
C THR A 597 -20.63 -13.69 3.58
N ARG A 598 -20.79 -13.18 2.36
CA ARG A 598 -22.06 -13.26 1.62
C ARG A 598 -22.48 -14.70 1.37
N SER A 599 -21.56 -15.55 0.90
CA SER A 599 -21.84 -16.97 0.67
C SER A 599 -22.23 -17.70 1.96
N TRP A 600 -21.54 -17.45 3.07
CA TRP A 600 -21.93 -18.01 4.36
C TRP A 600 -23.32 -17.58 4.80
N LEU A 601 -23.69 -16.31 4.60
CA LEU A 601 -25.03 -15.82 4.88
C LEU A 601 -26.07 -16.50 3.99
N ARG A 602 -25.77 -16.69 2.70
CA ARG A 602 -26.65 -17.37 1.74
C ARG A 602 -26.88 -18.84 2.12
N GLY A 603 -25.81 -19.57 2.44
CA GLY A 603 -25.88 -20.98 2.86
C GLY A 603 -26.70 -21.20 4.15
N ARG A 604 -26.90 -20.15 4.95
CA ARG A 604 -27.76 -20.16 6.16
C ARG A 604 -29.12 -19.49 5.96
N GLY A 605 -29.44 -19.02 4.76
CA GLY A 605 -30.67 -18.29 4.45
C GLY A 605 -30.78 -16.89 5.09
N LEU A 606 -29.67 -16.32 5.56
CA LEU A 606 -29.62 -15.03 6.26
C LEU A 606 -29.29 -13.84 5.35
N LEU A 607 -28.88 -14.09 4.09
CA LEU A 607 -28.43 -13.03 3.17
C LEU A 607 -29.55 -12.04 2.87
N VAL A 608 -30.77 -12.55 2.62
CA VAL A 608 -31.96 -11.71 2.35
C VAL A 608 -32.26 -10.81 3.55
N ASP A 609 -32.25 -11.35 4.77
CA ASP A 609 -32.48 -10.58 6.01
C ASP A 609 -31.46 -9.44 6.19
N TRP A 610 -30.18 -9.70 5.91
CA TRP A 610 -29.14 -8.68 6.01
C TRP A 610 -29.19 -7.68 4.86
N GLY A 611 -29.58 -8.11 3.67
CA GLY A 611 -29.88 -7.23 2.53
C GLY A 611 -31.02 -6.26 2.85
N LEU A 612 -32.09 -6.75 3.47
CA LEU A 612 -33.21 -5.92 3.94
C LEU A 612 -32.76 -4.92 5.01
N LYS A 613 -31.94 -5.34 5.99
CA LYS A 613 -31.36 -4.42 6.98
C LYS A 613 -30.50 -3.33 6.33
N ALA A 614 -29.75 -3.68 5.28
CA ALA A 614 -28.96 -2.70 4.52
C ALA A 614 -29.85 -1.71 3.76
N LEU A 615 -30.92 -2.20 3.13
CA LEU A 615 -31.93 -1.37 2.46
C LEU A 615 -32.61 -0.40 3.43
N GLN A 616 -33.11 -0.91 4.56
CA GLN A 616 -33.75 -0.09 5.61
C GLN A 616 -32.80 0.98 6.13
N ARG A 617 -31.56 0.58 6.45
CA ARG A 617 -30.56 1.51 6.96
C ARG A 617 -30.23 2.61 5.95
N LEU A 618 -30.12 2.27 4.67
CA LEU A 618 -29.94 3.26 3.61
C LEU A 618 -31.16 4.18 3.48
N ASN A 619 -32.38 3.66 3.55
CA ASN A 619 -33.58 4.50 3.53
C ASN A 619 -33.64 5.51 4.70
N GLU A 620 -33.13 5.14 5.86
CA GLU A 620 -33.03 6.01 7.04
C GLU A 620 -31.99 7.13 6.88
N VAL A 621 -30.82 6.82 6.31
CA VAL A 621 -29.66 7.74 6.32
C VAL A 621 -29.39 8.43 4.98
N PHE A 622 -29.89 7.88 3.87
CA PHE A 622 -29.73 8.46 2.55
C PHE A 622 -30.59 9.72 2.46
N PRO A 623 -29.98 10.91 2.30
CA PRO A 623 -30.71 12.15 2.40
C PRO A 623 -31.57 12.41 1.14
N ASP A 624 -32.36 13.47 1.19
CA ASP A 624 -33.00 14.02 -0.01
C ASP A 624 -31.97 14.68 -0.95
N ASN A 625 -32.47 15.22 -2.06
CA ASN A 625 -31.66 15.84 -3.10
C ASN A 625 -31.43 17.35 -2.89
N ASP A 626 -31.56 17.85 -1.66
CA ASP A 626 -31.24 19.23 -1.29
C ASP A 626 -29.74 19.50 -1.36
N TYR A 627 -29.30 20.59 -2.00
CA TYR A 627 -27.90 20.88 -2.26
C TYR A 627 -27.01 20.83 -1.00
N GLU A 628 -27.54 21.15 0.18
CA GLU A 628 -26.81 21.08 1.45
C GLU A 628 -26.39 19.64 1.81
N ASN A 629 -27.19 18.66 1.42
CA ASN A 629 -26.97 17.23 1.66
C ASN A 629 -26.04 16.58 0.63
N ARG A 630 -25.51 17.35 -0.33
CA ARG A 630 -24.75 16.81 -1.45
C ARG A 630 -23.55 15.96 -1.07
N SER A 631 -22.79 16.43 -0.09
CA SER A 631 -21.63 15.71 0.42
C SER A 631 -22.02 14.36 1.04
N ILE A 632 -23.21 14.27 1.63
CA ILE A 632 -23.72 13.10 2.34
C ILE A 632 -24.23 12.06 1.33
N TRP A 633 -25.10 12.42 0.37
CA TRP A 633 -25.55 11.40 -0.60
C TRP A 633 -24.41 10.90 -1.47
N ARG A 634 -23.43 11.76 -1.83
CA ARG A 634 -22.28 11.31 -2.61
C ARG A 634 -21.47 10.24 -1.91
N LEU A 635 -21.41 10.30 -0.58
CA LEU A 635 -20.79 9.28 0.25
C LEU A 635 -21.57 7.96 0.22
N TYR A 636 -22.89 8.00 0.08
CA TYR A 636 -23.75 6.81 0.08
C TYR A 636 -24.12 6.26 -1.31
N LEU A 637 -23.89 7.02 -2.39
CA LEU A 637 -24.28 6.68 -3.77
C LEU A 637 -23.84 5.26 -4.18
N ALA A 638 -22.58 4.90 -3.94
CA ALA A 638 -22.07 3.58 -4.32
C ALA A 638 -22.76 2.44 -3.55
N HIS A 639 -23.08 2.66 -2.27
CA HIS A 639 -23.76 1.68 -1.43
C HIS A 639 -25.24 1.53 -1.81
N ALA A 640 -25.93 2.64 -2.10
CA ALA A 640 -27.30 2.62 -2.61
C ALA A 640 -27.38 1.88 -3.95
N ARG A 641 -26.47 2.17 -4.90
CA ARG A 641 -26.39 1.46 -6.18
C ARG A 641 -26.15 -0.04 -5.98
N TYR A 642 -25.28 -0.43 -5.05
CA TYR A 642 -24.98 -1.83 -4.76
C TYR A 642 -26.21 -2.57 -4.23
N VAL A 643 -26.87 -2.03 -3.19
CA VAL A 643 -28.07 -2.63 -2.60
C VAL A 643 -29.20 -2.71 -3.62
N LEU A 644 -29.42 -1.63 -4.38
CA LEU A 644 -30.40 -1.60 -5.46
C LEU A 644 -30.02 -2.47 -6.66
N GLY A 645 -28.79 -2.95 -6.79
CA GLY A 645 -28.36 -3.86 -7.86
C GLY A 645 -28.55 -5.34 -7.52
N SER A 646 -28.53 -5.70 -6.23
CA SER A 646 -28.57 -7.09 -5.76
C SER A 646 -29.83 -7.86 -6.17
N GLU A 647 -29.74 -9.14 -6.52
CA GLU A 647 -30.91 -9.96 -6.89
C GLU A 647 -31.79 -10.37 -5.69
N ASP A 648 -31.29 -10.17 -4.46
CA ASP A 648 -31.90 -10.53 -3.18
C ASP A 648 -33.16 -9.70 -2.83
N ARG A 649 -33.68 -8.89 -3.78
CA ARG A 649 -34.73 -7.85 -3.63
C ARG A 649 -36.17 -8.35 -3.53
N ARG A 650 -36.43 -9.66 -3.54
CA ARG A 650 -37.76 -10.19 -3.88
C ARG A 650 -38.86 -9.92 -2.85
N GLU A 651 -38.55 -9.46 -1.64
CA GLU A 651 -39.52 -9.45 -0.54
C GLU A 651 -40.04 -8.07 -0.11
N ASN A 652 -39.40 -6.94 -0.46
CA ASN A 652 -39.88 -5.60 -0.05
C ASN A 652 -39.80 -4.54 -1.16
N ILE A 653 -40.85 -4.52 -2.01
CA ILE A 653 -40.93 -3.67 -3.20
C ILE A 653 -41.01 -2.19 -2.83
N GLU A 654 -41.72 -1.82 -1.76
CA GLU A 654 -41.98 -0.42 -1.39
C GLU A 654 -40.71 0.30 -0.91
N GLU A 655 -39.99 -0.27 0.06
CA GLU A 655 -38.73 0.30 0.54
C GLU A 655 -37.67 0.38 -0.58
N SER A 656 -37.65 -0.59 -1.49
CA SER A 656 -36.75 -0.56 -2.64
C SER A 656 -37.12 0.54 -3.63
N ILE A 657 -38.41 0.84 -3.81
CA ILE A 657 -38.87 1.95 -4.66
C ILE A 657 -38.47 3.29 -4.04
N ASP A 658 -38.62 3.47 -2.72
CA ASP A 658 -38.26 4.73 -2.04
C ASP A 658 -36.76 5.02 -2.14
N LEU A 659 -35.90 4.02 -1.87
CA LEU A 659 -34.46 4.20 -2.03
C LEU A 659 -34.08 4.50 -3.48
N ALA A 660 -34.68 3.78 -4.44
CA ALA A 660 -34.43 4.01 -5.87
C ALA A 660 -34.87 5.40 -6.32
N TRP A 661 -35.98 5.91 -5.78
CA TRP A 661 -36.45 7.27 -6.02
C TRP A 661 -35.45 8.31 -5.49
N LYS A 662 -35.07 8.23 -4.22
CA LYS A 662 -34.08 9.15 -3.61
C LYS A 662 -32.74 9.10 -4.36
N PHE A 663 -32.27 7.90 -4.67
CA PHE A 663 -31.05 7.67 -5.43
C PHE A 663 -31.09 8.33 -6.81
N ALA A 664 -32.18 8.13 -7.57
CA ALA A 664 -32.36 8.74 -8.88
C ALA A 664 -32.48 10.27 -8.81
N MET A 665 -33.19 10.81 -7.83
CA MET A 665 -33.29 12.26 -7.60
C MET A 665 -31.92 12.89 -7.30
N CYS A 666 -31.09 12.26 -6.47
CA CYS A 666 -29.73 12.74 -6.19
C CYS A 666 -28.83 12.66 -7.43
N LEU A 667 -28.94 11.60 -8.26
CA LEU A 667 -28.21 11.52 -9.54
C LEU A 667 -28.64 12.64 -10.50
N HIS A 668 -29.94 12.91 -10.59
CA HIS A 668 -30.49 14.00 -11.39
C HIS A 668 -29.96 15.36 -10.91
N SER A 669 -29.98 15.62 -9.60
CA SER A 669 -29.41 16.85 -9.02
C SER A 669 -27.88 16.98 -9.25
N ASP A 670 -27.18 15.86 -9.44
CA ASP A 670 -25.76 15.84 -9.80
C ASP A 670 -25.48 16.06 -11.29
N GLY A 671 -26.53 16.22 -12.11
CA GLY A 671 -26.42 16.34 -13.56
C GLY A 671 -26.14 15.03 -14.28
N ARG A 672 -26.24 13.88 -13.60
CA ARG A 672 -25.99 12.53 -14.14
C ARG A 672 -27.28 11.94 -14.71
N TYR A 673 -27.88 12.64 -15.66
CA TYR A 673 -29.22 12.33 -16.17
C TYR A 673 -29.30 10.93 -16.81
N ASP A 674 -28.26 10.51 -17.54
CA ASP A 674 -28.17 9.18 -18.16
C ASP A 674 -28.16 8.03 -17.15
N GLU A 675 -27.62 8.27 -15.96
CA GLU A 675 -27.69 7.29 -14.88
C GLU A 675 -29.05 7.36 -14.17
N ALA A 676 -29.65 8.54 -14.02
CA ALA A 676 -30.92 8.72 -13.33
C ALA A 676 -32.13 8.15 -14.10
N GLY A 677 -32.19 8.36 -15.42
CA GLY A 677 -33.30 7.96 -16.29
C GLY A 677 -33.71 6.49 -16.14
N PRO A 678 -32.78 5.51 -16.25
CA PRO A 678 -33.08 4.11 -16.02
C PRO A 678 -33.70 3.79 -14.66
N TRP A 679 -33.26 4.46 -13.59
CA TRP A 679 -33.85 4.26 -12.27
C TRP A 679 -35.25 4.83 -12.16
N PHE A 680 -35.52 6.01 -12.77
CA PHE A 680 -36.88 6.55 -12.84
C PHE A 680 -37.81 5.66 -13.65
N MET A 681 -37.33 5.03 -14.73
CA MET A 681 -38.11 4.03 -15.48
C MET A 681 -38.46 2.82 -14.61
N VAL A 682 -37.50 2.28 -13.86
CA VAL A 682 -37.74 1.14 -12.94
C VAL A 682 -38.72 1.53 -11.83
N VAL A 683 -38.56 2.70 -11.22
CA VAL A 683 -39.46 3.21 -10.17
C VAL A 683 -40.88 3.40 -10.72
N MET A 684 -41.02 4.03 -11.89
CA MET A 684 -42.31 4.23 -12.55
C MET A 684 -42.99 2.88 -12.86
N ALA A 685 -42.25 1.92 -13.43
CA ALA A 685 -42.78 0.60 -13.77
C ALA A 685 -43.28 -0.15 -12.51
N LYS A 686 -42.48 -0.16 -11.44
CA LYS A 686 -42.85 -0.82 -10.18
C LYS A 686 -44.02 -0.13 -9.47
N ARG A 687 -44.07 1.21 -9.43
CA ARG A 687 -45.21 1.96 -8.87
C ARG A 687 -46.48 1.72 -9.68
N LYS A 688 -46.37 1.67 -11.00
CA LYS A 688 -47.48 1.35 -11.89
C LYS A 688 -48.04 -0.06 -11.63
N GLU A 689 -47.18 -1.05 -11.43
CA GLU A 689 -47.59 -2.42 -11.09
C GLU A 689 -48.27 -2.50 -9.72
N ALA A 690 -47.71 -1.84 -8.70
CA ALA A 690 -48.19 -1.94 -7.32
C ALA A 690 -49.42 -1.06 -7.03
N LEU A 691 -49.48 0.15 -7.59
CA LEU A 691 -50.45 1.20 -7.22
C LEU A 691 -51.40 1.56 -8.38
N GLY A 692 -51.08 1.14 -9.60
CA GLY A 692 -51.79 1.52 -10.82
C GLY A 692 -51.24 2.79 -11.48
N GLU A 693 -51.70 3.04 -12.71
CA GLU A 693 -51.22 4.12 -13.57
C GLU A 693 -51.69 5.51 -13.12
N GLU A 694 -52.88 5.60 -12.51
CA GLU A 694 -53.49 6.86 -12.06
C GLU A 694 -53.14 7.23 -10.61
N HIS A 695 -52.28 6.45 -9.95
CA HIS A 695 -51.84 6.77 -8.59
C HIS A 695 -50.93 8.01 -8.59
N PRO A 696 -51.08 8.95 -7.63
CA PRO A 696 -50.26 10.16 -7.54
C PRO A 696 -48.75 9.91 -7.63
N ASP A 697 -48.24 8.89 -6.93
CA ASP A 697 -46.81 8.56 -6.94
C ASP A 697 -46.31 8.00 -8.29
N THR A 698 -47.14 7.26 -9.01
CA THR A 698 -46.83 6.79 -10.36
C THR A 698 -46.75 7.97 -11.32
N MET A 699 -47.73 8.88 -11.23
CA MET A 699 -47.76 10.11 -12.02
C MET A 699 -46.59 11.05 -11.69
N ALA A 700 -46.20 11.16 -10.42
CA ALA A 700 -45.02 11.91 -10.01
C ALA A 700 -43.74 11.32 -10.63
N SER A 701 -43.62 9.99 -10.69
CA SER A 701 -42.50 9.34 -11.37
C SER A 701 -42.49 9.56 -12.87
N MET A 702 -43.66 9.54 -13.53
CA MET A 702 -43.78 9.89 -14.94
C MET A 702 -43.35 11.34 -15.20
N ASN A 703 -43.76 12.28 -14.34
CA ASN A 703 -43.38 13.69 -14.46
C ASN A 703 -41.86 13.88 -14.35
N ILE A 704 -41.21 13.26 -13.36
CA ILE A 704 -39.76 13.37 -13.19
C ILE A 704 -39.00 12.64 -14.30
N LEU A 705 -39.48 11.50 -14.78
CA LEU A 705 -38.88 10.82 -15.94
C LEU A 705 -38.94 11.70 -17.19
N ALA A 706 -40.08 12.36 -17.45
CA ALA A 706 -40.23 13.28 -18.58
C ALA A 706 -39.30 14.50 -18.44
N LEU A 707 -39.16 15.04 -17.23
CA LEU A 707 -38.18 16.10 -16.95
C LEU A 707 -36.74 15.61 -17.19
N THR A 708 -36.43 14.37 -16.80
CA THR A 708 -35.10 13.77 -17.03
C THR A 708 -34.82 13.64 -18.53
N PHE A 709 -35.78 13.16 -19.33
CA PHE A 709 -35.62 13.11 -20.78
C PHE A 709 -35.39 14.49 -21.38
N LYS A 710 -36.12 15.50 -20.92
CA LYS A 710 -35.90 16.90 -21.33
C LYS A 710 -34.48 17.37 -21.00
N ASP A 711 -34.00 17.09 -19.78
CA ASP A 711 -32.65 17.47 -19.33
C ASP A 711 -31.53 16.63 -19.97
N GLN A 712 -31.86 15.48 -20.59
CA GLN A 712 -30.98 14.71 -21.47
C GLN A 712 -31.00 15.20 -22.93
N GLY A 713 -31.90 16.12 -23.29
CA GLY A 713 -32.11 16.54 -24.67
C GLY A 713 -33.07 15.65 -25.48
N HIS A 714 -33.63 14.61 -24.89
CA HIS A 714 -34.66 13.72 -25.46
C HIS A 714 -36.04 14.42 -25.41
N LEU A 715 -36.17 15.53 -26.14
CA LEU A 715 -37.34 16.41 -26.09
C LEU A 715 -38.61 15.75 -26.67
N THR A 716 -38.48 14.83 -27.62
CA THR A 716 -39.61 14.13 -28.23
C THR A 716 -40.19 13.08 -27.28
N GLU A 717 -39.34 12.30 -26.61
CA GLU A 717 -39.75 11.34 -25.58
C GLU A 717 -40.35 12.06 -24.36
N ALA A 718 -39.80 13.21 -23.98
CA ALA A 718 -40.37 14.06 -22.93
C ALA A 718 -41.78 14.55 -23.31
N GLU A 719 -41.98 15.06 -24.52
CA GLU A 719 -43.29 15.49 -25.03
C GLU A 719 -44.29 14.32 -25.00
N GLU A 720 -43.91 13.16 -25.54
CA GLU A 720 -44.79 11.98 -25.59
C GLU A 720 -45.27 11.59 -24.18
N LEU A 721 -44.36 11.54 -23.21
CA LEU A 721 -44.68 11.17 -21.84
C LEU A 721 -45.57 12.21 -21.17
N TYR A 722 -45.31 13.51 -21.37
CA TYR A 722 -46.16 14.58 -20.85
C TYR A 722 -47.55 14.59 -21.49
N ARG A 723 -47.66 14.37 -22.80
CA ARG A 723 -48.95 14.29 -23.51
C ARG A 723 -49.80 13.11 -23.04
N ARG A 724 -49.16 12.02 -22.58
CA ARG A 724 -49.84 10.92 -21.89
C ARG A 724 -50.22 11.29 -20.45
N LEU A 725 -49.37 12.02 -19.74
CA LEU A 725 -49.55 12.33 -18.32
C LEU A 725 -50.64 13.37 -18.05
N VAL A 726 -50.77 14.41 -18.87
CA VAL A 726 -51.80 15.47 -18.72
C VAL A 726 -53.24 14.91 -18.63
N PRO A 727 -53.72 14.04 -19.55
CA PRO A 727 -55.07 13.50 -19.42
C PRO A 727 -55.24 12.57 -18.21
N LEU A 728 -54.19 11.85 -17.81
CA LEU A 728 -54.21 11.02 -16.60
C LEU A 728 -54.39 11.86 -15.34
N SER A 729 -53.60 12.92 -15.19
CA SER A 729 -53.69 13.82 -14.03
C SER A 729 -55.03 14.56 -13.98
N LYS A 730 -55.57 14.99 -15.13
CA LYS A 730 -56.92 15.58 -15.22
C LYS A 730 -58.01 14.62 -14.71
N ARG A 731 -57.94 13.33 -15.02
CA ARG A 731 -58.93 12.34 -14.54
C ARG A 731 -58.76 11.99 -13.07
N ALA A 732 -57.52 11.80 -12.63
CA ALA A 732 -57.22 11.32 -11.28
C ALA A 732 -57.34 12.41 -10.21
N LEU A 733 -56.88 13.63 -10.50
CA LEU A 733 -56.77 14.74 -9.53
C LEU A 733 -57.73 15.89 -9.83
N GLY A 734 -58.21 15.99 -11.08
CA GLY A 734 -58.99 17.11 -11.58
C GLY A 734 -58.16 18.07 -12.43
N GLU A 735 -58.84 18.82 -13.30
CA GLU A 735 -58.22 19.72 -14.27
C GLU A 735 -57.51 20.92 -13.63
N GLU A 736 -58.06 21.41 -12.52
CA GLU A 736 -57.59 22.60 -11.81
C GLU A 736 -56.70 22.25 -10.60
N HIS A 737 -56.35 20.97 -10.42
CA HIS A 737 -55.51 20.54 -9.32
C HIS A 737 -54.05 21.00 -9.51
N PRO A 738 -53.36 21.52 -8.49
CA PRO A 738 -51.99 22.05 -8.62
C PRO A 738 -51.00 21.09 -9.30
N ALA A 739 -51.05 19.79 -8.97
CA ALA A 739 -50.17 18.80 -9.62
C ALA A 739 -50.48 18.61 -11.12
N THR A 740 -51.75 18.71 -11.54
CA THR A 740 -52.14 18.67 -12.96
C THR A 740 -51.58 19.89 -13.70
N LEU A 741 -51.70 21.07 -13.08
CA LEU A 741 -51.19 22.34 -13.60
C LEU A 741 -49.66 22.34 -13.71
N THR A 742 -48.95 21.76 -12.74
CA THR A 742 -47.48 21.54 -12.81
C THR A 742 -47.09 20.69 -14.02
N VAL A 743 -47.80 19.58 -14.27
CA VAL A 743 -47.53 18.72 -15.45
C VAL A 743 -47.77 19.49 -16.75
N MET A 744 -48.85 20.27 -16.83
CA MET A 744 -49.13 21.12 -18.00
C MET A 744 -48.06 22.19 -18.19
N ASN A 745 -47.59 22.82 -17.12
CA ASN A 745 -46.51 23.79 -17.18
C ASN A 745 -45.20 23.16 -17.68
N ASN A 746 -44.85 21.95 -17.24
CA ASN A 746 -43.65 21.25 -17.72
C ASN A 746 -43.75 20.84 -19.20
N LEU A 747 -44.94 20.48 -19.67
CA LEU A 747 -45.20 20.29 -21.10
C LEU A 747 -45.02 21.60 -21.89
N ALA A 748 -45.48 22.73 -21.36
CA ALA A 748 -45.29 24.03 -21.99
C ALA A 748 -43.81 24.40 -22.08
N LEU A 749 -43.02 24.13 -21.02
CA LEU A 749 -41.57 24.29 -21.04
C LEU A 749 -40.89 23.35 -22.06
N THR A 750 -41.41 22.13 -22.24
CA THR A 750 -40.90 21.20 -23.27
C THR A 750 -41.17 21.74 -24.67
N TYR A 751 -42.37 22.29 -24.94
CA TYR A 751 -42.66 22.98 -26.19
C TYR A 751 -41.78 24.22 -26.40
N MET A 752 -41.45 24.96 -25.33
CA MET A 752 -40.50 26.07 -25.41
C MET A 752 -39.11 25.58 -25.86
N ASP A 753 -38.60 24.50 -25.28
CA ASP A 753 -37.26 23.99 -25.65
C ASP A 753 -37.22 23.40 -27.07
N GLN A 754 -38.38 22.99 -27.61
CA GLN A 754 -38.56 22.58 -29.01
C GLN A 754 -38.86 23.75 -29.96
N GLU A 755 -38.84 25.00 -29.48
CA GLU A 755 -39.20 26.21 -30.23
C GLU A 755 -40.65 26.25 -30.75
N GLN A 756 -41.55 25.46 -30.18
CA GLN A 756 -42.98 25.44 -30.49
C GLN A 756 -43.74 26.47 -29.64
N TRP A 757 -43.41 27.75 -29.83
CA TRP A 757 -43.82 28.84 -28.96
C TRP A 757 -45.34 29.05 -28.86
N GLU A 758 -46.09 28.77 -29.93
CA GLU A 758 -47.55 28.94 -29.95
C GLU A 758 -48.24 27.91 -29.04
N LYS A 759 -47.79 26.65 -29.06
CA LYS A 759 -48.33 25.59 -28.18
C LYS A 759 -47.97 25.87 -26.72
N ALA A 760 -46.75 26.35 -26.48
CA ALA A 760 -46.33 26.77 -25.14
C ALA A 760 -47.18 27.94 -24.61
N GLU A 761 -47.47 28.93 -25.45
CA GLU A 761 -48.31 30.09 -25.08
C GLU A 761 -49.73 29.65 -24.72
N GLU A 762 -50.36 28.82 -25.55
CA GLU A 762 -51.71 28.32 -25.29
C GLU A 762 -51.78 27.61 -23.93
N LEU A 763 -50.82 26.72 -23.66
CA LEU A 763 -50.81 25.94 -22.43
C LEU A 763 -50.47 26.78 -21.20
N ASN A 764 -49.48 27.69 -21.29
CA ASN A 764 -49.13 28.60 -20.20
C ASN A 764 -50.26 29.58 -19.86
N LYS A 765 -51.03 30.05 -20.85
CA LYS A 765 -52.24 30.86 -20.60
C LYS A 765 -53.29 30.07 -19.82
N GLN A 766 -53.59 28.84 -20.26
CA GLN A 766 -54.55 27.98 -19.57
C GLN A 766 -54.13 27.72 -18.12
N VAL A 767 -52.86 27.40 -17.88
CA VAL A 767 -52.32 27.17 -16.52
C VAL A 767 -52.42 28.44 -15.67
N MET A 768 -51.96 29.59 -16.17
CA MET A 768 -52.01 30.85 -15.44
C MET A 768 -53.44 31.25 -15.07
N GLU A 769 -54.39 31.11 -15.99
CA GLU A 769 -55.82 31.42 -15.74
C GLU A 769 -56.45 30.45 -14.74
N ALA A 770 -56.08 29.16 -14.76
CA ALA A 770 -56.54 28.18 -13.79
C ALA A 770 -55.97 28.47 -12.39
N GLU A 771 -54.65 28.67 -12.25
CA GLU A 771 -54.02 28.99 -10.96
C GLU A 771 -54.53 30.31 -10.39
N THR A 772 -54.75 31.32 -11.23
CA THR A 772 -55.35 32.59 -10.81
C THR A 772 -56.76 32.41 -10.22
N ARG A 773 -57.57 31.49 -10.78
CA ARG A 773 -58.91 31.20 -10.26
C ARG A 773 -58.89 30.36 -8.97
N VAL A 774 -57.97 29.39 -8.88
CA VAL A 774 -57.94 28.39 -7.79
C VAL A 774 -57.14 28.88 -6.59
N LEU A 775 -55.95 29.42 -6.83
CA LEU A 775 -54.99 29.83 -5.81
C LEU A 775 -54.99 31.34 -5.58
N GLY A 776 -55.40 32.12 -6.59
CA GLY A 776 -55.42 33.58 -6.57
C GLY A 776 -54.18 34.20 -7.21
N GLU A 777 -54.27 35.48 -7.57
CA GLU A 777 -53.17 36.24 -8.22
C GLU A 777 -51.94 36.44 -7.33
N GLU A 778 -52.11 36.39 -6.01
CA GLU A 778 -51.04 36.59 -5.03
C GLU A 778 -50.32 35.28 -4.66
N ASP A 779 -50.81 34.13 -5.13
CA ASP A 779 -50.21 32.84 -4.78
C ASP A 779 -48.84 32.64 -5.44
N PRO A 780 -47.84 32.13 -4.71
CA PRO A 780 -46.49 31.93 -5.24
C PRO A 780 -46.39 31.02 -6.46
N GLN A 781 -47.33 30.10 -6.65
CA GLN A 781 -47.38 29.23 -7.82
C GLN A 781 -47.93 29.99 -9.03
N THR A 782 -49.01 30.76 -8.85
CA THR A 782 -49.53 31.67 -9.90
C THR A 782 -48.45 32.62 -10.42
N LEU A 783 -47.60 33.14 -9.53
CA LEU A 783 -46.48 34.01 -9.91
C LEU A 783 -45.42 33.29 -10.78
N VAL A 784 -45.21 31.99 -10.56
CA VAL A 784 -44.33 31.17 -11.40
C VAL A 784 -44.92 31.04 -12.80
N SER A 785 -46.22 30.75 -12.91
CA SER A 785 -46.90 30.63 -14.20
C SER A 785 -46.95 31.95 -14.98
N ILE A 786 -47.12 33.09 -14.29
CA ILE A 786 -46.99 34.43 -14.90
C ILE A 786 -45.58 34.63 -15.48
N ASN A 787 -44.54 34.26 -14.73
CA ASN A 787 -43.15 34.35 -15.21
C ASN A 787 -42.89 33.42 -16.41
N ASN A 788 -43.49 32.23 -16.43
CA ASN A 788 -43.32 31.28 -17.55
C ASN A 788 -43.99 31.79 -18.81
N LEU A 789 -45.22 32.31 -18.72
CA LEU A 789 -45.90 32.97 -19.84
C LEU A 789 -45.12 34.19 -20.34
N ALA A 790 -44.58 35.01 -19.44
CA ALA A 790 -43.72 36.14 -19.78
C ALA A 790 -42.46 35.69 -20.55
N SER A 791 -41.88 34.55 -20.14
CA SER A 791 -40.73 33.96 -20.81
C SER A 791 -41.08 33.43 -22.21
N THR A 792 -42.28 32.85 -22.39
CA THR A 792 -42.79 32.48 -23.71
C THR A 792 -42.92 33.70 -24.62
N TYR A 793 -43.51 34.80 -24.14
CA TYR A 793 -43.58 36.04 -24.91
C TYR A 793 -42.19 36.62 -25.21
N MET A 794 -41.24 36.52 -24.29
CA MET A 794 -39.87 36.94 -24.53
C MET A 794 -39.21 36.14 -25.67
N ASN A 795 -39.44 34.83 -25.74
CA ASN A 795 -38.91 33.99 -26.83
C ASN A 795 -39.61 34.22 -28.18
N GLN A 796 -40.84 34.72 -28.18
CA GLN A 796 -41.56 35.19 -29.37
C GLN A 796 -41.21 36.64 -29.77
N ASP A 797 -40.18 37.24 -29.16
CA ASP A 797 -39.80 38.65 -29.34
C ASP A 797 -40.89 39.68 -28.96
N ARG A 798 -41.92 39.26 -28.22
CA ARG A 798 -43.02 40.11 -27.71
C ARG A 798 -42.64 40.78 -26.39
N TYR A 799 -41.54 41.53 -26.43
CA TYR A 799 -40.85 42.08 -25.25
C TYR A 799 -41.72 43.00 -24.36
N LYS A 800 -42.67 43.74 -24.93
CA LYS A 800 -43.55 44.63 -24.15
C LYS A 800 -44.54 43.86 -23.27
N GLU A 801 -45.08 42.76 -23.79
CA GLU A 801 -46.02 41.91 -23.07
C GLU A 801 -45.29 41.12 -21.98
N ALA A 802 -44.11 40.59 -22.31
CA ALA A 802 -43.22 39.93 -21.34
C ALA A 802 -42.84 40.87 -20.18
N GLU A 803 -42.40 42.09 -20.47
CA GLU A 803 -42.02 43.08 -19.45
C GLU A 803 -43.20 43.44 -18.53
N GLY A 804 -44.41 43.59 -19.10
CA GLY A 804 -45.62 43.84 -18.32
C GLY A 804 -45.88 42.76 -17.28
N LEU A 805 -45.82 41.49 -17.70
CA LEU A 805 -46.01 40.34 -16.82
C LEU A 805 -44.88 40.18 -15.80
N PHE A 806 -43.61 40.31 -16.20
CA PHE A 806 -42.47 40.26 -15.27
C PHE A 806 -42.55 41.35 -14.20
N ARG A 807 -42.94 42.57 -14.56
CA ARG A 807 -43.14 43.66 -13.59
C ARG A 807 -44.30 43.37 -12.64
N GLN A 808 -45.40 42.82 -13.14
CA GLN A 808 -46.53 42.40 -12.33
C GLN A 808 -46.09 41.32 -11.32
N ALA A 809 -45.47 40.23 -11.79
CA ALA A 809 -45.00 39.14 -10.96
C ALA A 809 -44.00 39.61 -9.88
N MET A 810 -43.05 40.48 -10.23
CA MET A 810 -42.08 41.05 -9.30
C MET A 810 -42.74 41.97 -8.25
N LYS A 811 -43.70 42.81 -8.66
CA LYS A 811 -44.40 43.70 -7.73
C LYS A 811 -45.24 42.92 -6.72
N ILE A 812 -45.93 41.88 -7.17
CA ILE A 812 -46.76 41.04 -6.31
C ILE A 812 -45.87 40.19 -5.39
N SER A 813 -44.83 39.52 -5.91
CA SER A 813 -43.91 38.73 -5.08
C SER A 813 -43.25 39.57 -3.99
N ARG A 814 -42.80 40.79 -4.33
CA ARG A 814 -42.25 41.74 -3.36
C ARG A 814 -43.23 42.07 -2.24
N LYS A 815 -44.51 42.30 -2.57
CA LYS A 815 -45.56 42.64 -1.61
C LYS A 815 -45.91 41.47 -0.69
N VAL A 816 -46.05 40.27 -1.27
CA VAL A 816 -46.60 39.09 -0.59
C VAL A 816 -45.52 38.31 0.15
N LEU A 817 -44.36 38.10 -0.49
CA LEU A 817 -43.29 37.23 0.01
C LEU A 817 -42.12 38.02 0.63
N GLY A 818 -42.07 39.32 0.37
CA GLY A 818 -40.97 40.18 0.80
C GLY A 818 -39.81 40.22 -0.19
N GLU A 819 -38.89 41.14 0.06
CA GLU A 819 -37.80 41.51 -0.84
C GLU A 819 -36.63 40.53 -0.90
N GLU A 820 -36.48 39.69 0.12
CA GLU A 820 -35.40 38.71 0.26
C GLU A 820 -35.89 37.27 -0.02
N ASN A 821 -37.17 37.09 -0.37
CA ASN A 821 -37.68 35.75 -0.65
C ASN A 821 -37.06 35.18 -1.96
N PRO A 822 -36.67 33.90 -1.98
CA PRO A 822 -36.14 33.23 -3.17
C PRO A 822 -36.96 33.46 -4.45
N LYS A 823 -38.29 33.37 -4.36
CA LYS A 823 -39.18 33.55 -5.52
C LYS A 823 -39.21 35.01 -6.00
N THR A 824 -39.10 35.98 -5.08
CA THR A 824 -38.97 37.40 -5.44
C THR A 824 -37.67 37.67 -6.19
N LEU A 825 -36.57 37.09 -5.71
CA LEU A 825 -35.24 37.21 -6.33
C LEU A 825 -35.22 36.60 -7.74
N ILE A 826 -35.89 35.45 -7.94
CA ILE A 826 -36.06 34.84 -9.27
C ILE A 826 -36.84 35.77 -10.21
N SER A 827 -37.98 36.34 -9.78
CA SER A 827 -38.74 37.30 -10.60
C SER A 827 -37.91 38.53 -10.96
N MET A 828 -37.09 39.05 -10.03
CA MET A 828 -36.18 40.17 -10.28
C MET A 828 -35.09 39.80 -11.30
N ASN A 829 -34.52 38.59 -11.21
CA ASN A 829 -33.53 38.08 -12.15
C ASN A 829 -34.11 37.92 -13.57
N ASN A 830 -35.36 37.45 -13.69
CA ASN A 830 -36.03 37.32 -14.99
C ASN A 830 -36.33 38.70 -15.61
N LEU A 831 -36.76 39.67 -14.80
CA LEU A 831 -36.94 41.06 -15.26
C LEU A 831 -35.60 41.68 -15.70
N ALA A 832 -34.50 41.42 -14.99
CA ALA A 832 -33.17 41.86 -15.41
C ALA A 832 -32.76 41.23 -16.76
N THR A 833 -33.05 39.93 -16.96
CA THR A 833 -32.82 39.23 -18.24
C THR A 833 -33.62 39.88 -19.38
N MET A 834 -34.87 40.27 -19.12
CA MET A 834 -35.70 41.02 -20.06
C MET A 834 -35.06 42.37 -20.43
N HIS A 835 -34.56 43.13 -19.45
CA HIS A 835 -33.85 44.38 -19.74
C HIS A 835 -32.59 44.17 -20.59
N VAL A 836 -31.84 43.07 -20.40
CA VAL A 836 -30.73 42.71 -21.29
C VAL A 836 -31.20 42.50 -22.74
N LYS A 837 -32.31 41.78 -22.95
CA LYS A 837 -32.88 41.54 -24.29
C LYS A 837 -33.35 42.83 -24.96
N GLN A 838 -33.86 43.80 -24.19
CA GLN A 838 -34.21 45.14 -24.69
C GLN A 838 -33.01 46.09 -24.83
N VAL A 839 -31.77 45.61 -24.65
CA VAL A 839 -30.55 46.43 -24.75
C VAL A 839 -30.47 47.52 -23.64
N GLN A 840 -31.24 47.36 -22.56
CA GLN A 840 -31.26 48.21 -21.37
C GLN A 840 -30.25 47.67 -20.34
N TRP A 841 -28.97 47.67 -20.70
CA TRP A 841 -27.93 46.97 -19.94
C TRP A 841 -27.65 47.58 -18.56
N LYS A 842 -27.92 48.88 -18.37
CA LYS A 842 -27.69 49.57 -17.08
C LYS A 842 -28.76 49.19 -16.06
N GLU A 843 -30.02 49.16 -16.50
CA GLU A 843 -31.16 48.74 -15.71
C GLU A 843 -31.04 47.26 -15.33
N ALA A 844 -30.56 46.42 -16.26
CA ALA A 844 -30.24 45.03 -15.98
C ALA A 844 -29.12 44.87 -14.94
N GLU A 845 -28.02 45.61 -15.08
CA GLU A 845 -26.90 45.59 -14.13
C GLU A 845 -27.34 45.98 -12.72
N GLU A 846 -28.13 47.04 -12.58
CA GLU A 846 -28.65 47.48 -11.28
C GLU A 846 -29.50 46.40 -10.61
N LEU A 847 -30.43 45.79 -11.36
CA LEU A 847 -31.27 44.72 -10.85
C LEU A 847 -30.46 43.47 -10.49
N TYR A 848 -29.53 43.03 -11.33
CA TYR A 848 -28.66 41.89 -11.00
C TYR A 848 -27.81 42.16 -9.76
N GLY A 849 -27.26 43.37 -9.62
CA GLY A 849 -26.53 43.79 -8.42
C GLY A 849 -27.38 43.66 -7.15
N GLN A 850 -28.63 44.12 -7.18
CA GLN A 850 -29.58 43.96 -6.07
C GLN A 850 -29.87 42.48 -5.77
N VAL A 851 -30.10 41.66 -6.80
CA VAL A 851 -30.37 40.22 -6.65
C VAL A 851 -29.17 39.51 -6.03
N ILE A 852 -27.93 39.80 -6.48
CA ILE A 852 -26.70 39.18 -5.98
C ILE A 852 -26.47 39.55 -4.52
N GLU A 853 -26.59 40.83 -4.15
CA GLU A 853 -26.40 41.27 -2.76
C GLU A 853 -27.37 40.56 -1.80
N ARG A 854 -28.64 40.47 -2.19
CA ARG A 854 -29.69 39.83 -1.39
C ARG A 854 -29.55 38.31 -1.37
N SER A 855 -29.31 37.69 -2.52
CA SER A 855 -29.09 36.24 -2.63
C SER A 855 -27.89 35.80 -1.79
N LYS A 856 -26.82 36.61 -1.75
CA LYS A 856 -25.66 36.35 -0.89
C LYS A 856 -26.00 36.40 0.61
N LYS A 857 -26.94 37.26 1.04
CA LYS A 857 -27.42 37.30 2.43
C LYS A 857 -28.33 36.12 2.77
N VAL A 858 -29.18 35.70 1.82
CA VAL A 858 -30.21 34.66 2.03
C VAL A 858 -29.62 33.27 1.97
N PHE A 859 -28.80 32.97 0.95
CA PHE A 859 -28.33 31.62 0.65
C PHE A 859 -26.84 31.39 0.95
N GLY A 860 -26.08 32.46 1.20
CA GLY A 860 -24.62 32.40 1.26
C GLY A 860 -23.95 32.43 -0.12
N GLU A 861 -22.61 32.33 -0.14
CA GLU A 861 -21.79 32.54 -1.34
C GLU A 861 -21.79 31.38 -2.34
N GLU A 862 -22.21 30.19 -1.91
CA GLU A 862 -22.05 28.95 -2.69
C GLU A 862 -23.32 28.46 -3.39
N HIS A 863 -24.46 29.10 -3.11
CA HIS A 863 -25.74 28.59 -3.56
C HIS A 863 -25.93 28.71 -5.09
N PRO A 864 -26.41 27.66 -5.78
CA PRO A 864 -26.57 27.67 -7.24
C PRO A 864 -27.33 28.89 -7.81
N ASN A 865 -28.43 29.30 -7.17
CA ASN A 865 -29.21 30.49 -7.60
C ASN A 865 -28.40 31.80 -7.60
N LEU A 866 -27.52 32.02 -6.61
CA LEU A 866 -26.63 33.18 -6.60
C LEU A 866 -25.70 33.13 -7.82
N LEU A 867 -25.12 31.97 -8.09
CA LEU A 867 -24.18 31.76 -9.19
C LEU A 867 -24.84 31.99 -10.56
N ILE A 868 -26.13 31.66 -10.72
CA ILE A 868 -26.89 31.96 -11.94
C ILE A 868 -26.99 33.46 -12.17
N SER A 869 -27.36 34.24 -11.15
CA SER A 869 -27.44 35.70 -11.27
C SER A 869 -26.07 36.35 -11.52
N MET A 870 -25.00 35.83 -10.93
CA MET A 870 -23.63 36.28 -11.18
C MET A 870 -23.19 36.00 -12.63
N ASP A 871 -23.49 34.82 -13.17
CA ASP A 871 -23.23 34.51 -14.58
C ASP A 871 -24.00 35.44 -15.53
N ASN A 872 -25.25 35.77 -15.21
CA ASN A 872 -26.06 36.66 -16.02
C ASN A 872 -25.58 38.12 -15.96
N LEU A 873 -25.07 38.56 -14.80
CA LEU A 873 -24.40 39.84 -14.67
C LEU A 873 -23.10 39.88 -15.48
N ALA A 874 -22.29 38.82 -15.42
CA ALA A 874 -21.06 38.71 -16.21
C ALA A 874 -21.36 38.79 -17.72
N LEU A 875 -22.41 38.10 -18.19
CA LEU A 875 -22.88 38.24 -19.58
C LEU A 875 -23.31 39.67 -19.90
N THR A 876 -23.95 40.37 -18.96
CA THR A 876 -24.32 41.78 -19.11
C THR A 876 -23.08 42.67 -19.26
N TYR A 877 -22.02 42.44 -18.48
CA TYR A 877 -20.73 43.12 -18.67
C TYR A 877 -20.11 42.84 -20.04
N THR A 878 -20.18 41.60 -20.54
CA THR A 878 -19.74 41.29 -21.90
C THR A 878 -20.52 42.07 -22.96
N ARG A 879 -21.84 42.24 -22.79
CA ARG A 879 -22.68 43.06 -23.70
C ARG A 879 -22.36 44.55 -23.62
N GLN A 880 -21.91 45.05 -22.47
CA GLN A 880 -21.42 46.43 -22.27
C GLN A 880 -19.95 46.62 -22.70
N GLU A 881 -19.31 45.62 -23.31
CA GLU A 881 -17.88 45.62 -23.66
C GLU A 881 -16.91 45.75 -22.46
N ARG A 882 -17.42 45.53 -21.24
CA ARG A 882 -16.66 45.51 -19.97
C ARG A 882 -16.04 44.14 -19.73
N TYR A 883 -15.23 43.69 -20.67
CA TYR A 883 -14.82 42.29 -20.75
C TYR A 883 -13.97 41.81 -19.56
N LYS A 884 -13.21 42.70 -18.91
CA LYS A 884 -12.37 42.33 -17.77
C LYS A 884 -13.21 41.96 -16.55
N GLU A 885 -14.25 42.74 -16.28
CA GLU A 885 -15.19 42.48 -15.17
C GLU A 885 -16.01 41.21 -15.45
N ALA A 886 -16.42 40.99 -16.70
CA ALA A 886 -17.08 39.75 -17.12
C ALA A 886 -16.19 38.52 -16.91
N GLU A 887 -14.93 38.59 -17.33
CA GLU A 887 -13.93 37.51 -17.17
C GLU A 887 -13.70 37.18 -15.70
N ASP A 888 -13.46 38.20 -14.86
CA ASP A 888 -13.19 37.99 -13.44
C ASP A 888 -14.40 37.37 -12.72
N LEU A 889 -15.63 37.82 -13.06
CA LEU A 889 -16.86 37.29 -12.48
C LEU A 889 -17.15 35.86 -12.94
N HIS A 890 -17.00 35.55 -14.24
CA HIS A 890 -17.16 34.17 -14.73
C HIS A 890 -16.14 33.21 -14.11
N ARG A 891 -14.87 33.63 -13.99
CA ARG A 891 -13.84 32.80 -13.33
C ARG A 891 -14.18 32.51 -11.88
N TYR A 892 -14.68 33.51 -11.15
CA TYR A 892 -15.15 33.33 -9.77
C TYR A 892 -16.32 32.33 -9.69
N VAL A 893 -17.32 32.45 -10.58
CA VAL A 893 -18.46 31.52 -10.62
C VAL A 893 -18.00 30.10 -10.94
N ILE A 894 -17.12 29.91 -11.93
CA ILE A 894 -16.59 28.60 -12.32
C ILE A 894 -15.80 27.96 -11.17
N GLU A 895 -15.00 28.74 -10.43
CA GLU A 895 -14.25 28.25 -9.26
C GLU A 895 -15.19 27.69 -8.19
N ILE A 896 -16.25 28.43 -7.86
CA ILE A 896 -17.25 27.96 -6.89
C ILE A 896 -18.01 26.75 -7.43
N ARG A 897 -18.48 26.77 -8.68
CA ARG A 897 -19.21 25.63 -9.27
C ARG A 897 -18.35 24.37 -9.34
N ARG A 898 -17.06 24.49 -9.67
CA ARG A 898 -16.10 23.37 -9.62
C ARG A 898 -16.00 22.77 -8.22
N ARG A 899 -15.97 23.61 -7.17
CA ARG A 899 -15.94 23.14 -5.77
C ARG A 899 -17.26 22.49 -5.35
N VAL A 900 -18.39 23.13 -5.66
CA VAL A 900 -19.72 22.77 -5.12
C VAL A 900 -20.42 21.69 -5.94
N LEU A 901 -20.38 21.78 -7.28
CA LEU A 901 -21.11 20.91 -8.22
C LEU A 901 -20.22 19.95 -8.99
N SER A 902 -18.89 20.12 -8.96
CA SER A 902 -17.89 19.48 -9.83
C SER A 902 -17.76 20.10 -11.22
N GLU A 903 -16.63 19.82 -11.87
CA GLU A 903 -16.28 20.31 -13.20
C GLU A 903 -17.19 19.77 -14.31
N GLU A 904 -17.69 18.56 -14.15
CA GLU A 904 -18.49 17.85 -15.15
C GLU A 904 -19.98 18.22 -15.10
N HIS A 905 -20.40 18.98 -14.09
CA HIS A 905 -21.81 19.35 -13.94
C HIS A 905 -22.25 20.28 -15.08
N PRO A 906 -23.44 20.08 -15.68
CA PRO A 906 -23.93 20.88 -16.81
C PRO A 906 -23.85 22.39 -16.57
N TYR A 907 -24.27 22.87 -15.39
CA TYR A 907 -24.13 24.29 -15.04
C TYR A 907 -22.70 24.82 -14.96
N THR A 908 -21.71 24.00 -14.57
CA THR A 908 -20.30 24.42 -14.61
C THR A 908 -19.84 24.59 -16.05
N LEU A 909 -20.20 23.64 -16.92
CA LEU A 909 -19.89 23.65 -18.35
C LEU A 909 -20.52 24.86 -19.05
N THR A 910 -21.78 25.19 -18.72
CA THR A 910 -22.45 26.39 -19.25
C THR A 910 -21.77 27.69 -18.82
N SER A 911 -21.24 27.80 -17.59
CA SER A 911 -20.42 28.97 -17.22
C SER A 911 -19.12 29.04 -18.02
N MET A 912 -18.48 27.89 -18.28
CA MET A 912 -17.26 27.81 -19.07
C MET A 912 -17.50 28.24 -20.53
N ASP A 913 -18.62 27.84 -21.15
CA ASP A 913 -19.02 28.34 -22.47
C ASP A 913 -19.20 29.87 -22.47
N LYS A 914 -19.87 30.42 -21.45
CA LYS A 914 -20.05 31.88 -21.31
C LYS A 914 -18.70 32.61 -21.16
N LEU A 915 -17.74 32.03 -20.44
CA LEU A 915 -16.38 32.56 -20.35
C LEU A 915 -15.66 32.47 -21.71
N ALA A 916 -15.79 31.36 -22.44
CA ALA A 916 -15.22 31.19 -23.76
C ALA A 916 -15.78 32.23 -24.76
N SER A 917 -17.09 32.49 -24.71
CA SER A 917 -17.76 33.55 -25.47
C SER A 917 -17.22 34.94 -25.10
N THR A 918 -16.95 35.18 -23.81
CA THR A 918 -16.31 36.43 -23.36
C THR A 918 -14.89 36.57 -23.93
N TYR A 919 -14.09 35.49 -23.94
CA TYR A 919 -12.78 35.48 -24.58
C TYR A 919 -12.85 35.72 -26.09
N MET A 920 -13.85 35.16 -26.77
CA MET A 920 -14.11 35.42 -28.18
C MET A 920 -14.33 36.91 -28.44
N LYS A 921 -15.19 37.58 -27.65
CA LYS A 921 -15.44 39.02 -27.77
C LYS A 921 -14.22 39.89 -27.43
N GLN A 922 -13.35 39.42 -26.53
CA GLN A 922 -12.03 40.03 -26.27
C GLN A 922 -11.00 39.80 -27.39
N LYS A 923 -11.32 38.98 -28.41
CA LYS A 923 -10.37 38.50 -29.44
C LYS A 923 -9.21 37.69 -28.87
N LYS A 924 -9.38 37.11 -27.67
CA LYS A 924 -8.47 36.10 -27.07
C LYS A 924 -8.75 34.73 -27.67
N TRP A 925 -8.52 34.60 -28.97
CA TRP A 925 -8.96 33.44 -29.76
C TRP A 925 -8.42 32.10 -29.24
N LYS A 926 -7.17 32.06 -28.78
CA LYS A 926 -6.55 30.82 -28.28
C LYS A 926 -7.22 30.33 -26.99
N ASP A 927 -7.52 31.25 -26.07
CA ASP A 927 -8.15 30.91 -24.80
C ASP A 927 -9.61 30.49 -25.01
N ALA A 928 -10.33 31.19 -25.89
CA ALA A 928 -11.70 30.82 -26.28
C ALA A 928 -11.75 29.44 -26.94
N GLU A 929 -10.89 29.20 -27.94
CA GLU A 929 -10.84 27.92 -28.67
C GLU A 929 -10.47 26.75 -27.75
N GLY A 930 -9.49 26.95 -26.87
CA GLY A 930 -9.09 25.94 -25.88
C GLY A 930 -10.23 25.57 -24.95
N LEU A 931 -10.91 26.57 -24.40
CA LEU A 931 -12.01 26.36 -23.46
C LEU A 931 -13.24 25.73 -24.12
N TYR A 932 -13.64 26.17 -25.31
CA TYR A 932 -14.74 25.53 -26.05
C TYR A 932 -14.44 24.06 -26.36
N LYS A 933 -13.23 23.73 -26.83
CA LYS A 933 -12.84 22.34 -27.12
C LYS A 933 -12.86 21.47 -25.86
N GLU A 934 -12.41 22.00 -24.73
CA GLU A 934 -12.49 21.31 -23.43
C GLU A 934 -13.94 21.05 -23.02
N VAL A 935 -14.80 22.07 -23.06
CA VAL A 935 -16.22 21.95 -22.69
C VAL A 935 -16.96 20.99 -23.61
N ILE A 936 -16.79 21.09 -24.93
CA ILE A 936 -17.41 20.18 -25.91
C ILE A 936 -16.99 18.73 -25.62
N LYS A 937 -15.70 18.49 -25.35
CA LYS A 937 -15.21 17.16 -25.02
C LYS A 937 -15.87 16.60 -23.77
N ILE A 938 -16.01 17.41 -22.72
CA ILE A 938 -16.66 16.99 -21.48
C ILE A 938 -18.15 16.74 -21.73
N LYS A 939 -18.86 17.69 -22.36
CA LYS A 939 -20.29 17.58 -22.68
C LYS A 939 -20.62 16.35 -23.52
N LYS A 940 -19.85 16.04 -24.56
CA LYS A 940 -20.01 14.80 -25.36
C LYS A 940 -19.96 13.53 -24.52
N ARG A 941 -19.17 13.52 -23.44
CA ARG A 941 -19.06 12.38 -22.53
C ARG A 941 -20.18 12.33 -21.49
N VAL A 942 -20.65 13.47 -20.99
CA VAL A 942 -21.59 13.53 -19.85
C VAL A 942 -23.06 13.74 -20.22
N LEU A 943 -23.32 14.36 -21.38
CA LEU A 943 -24.67 14.69 -21.86
C LEU A 943 -24.99 14.01 -23.20
N SER A 944 -24.00 13.36 -23.84
CA SER A 944 -24.00 12.92 -25.25
C SER A 944 -23.67 14.01 -26.28
N GLU A 945 -23.35 13.57 -27.50
CA GLU A 945 -23.03 14.44 -28.64
C GLU A 945 -24.28 15.09 -29.26
N GLU A 946 -25.45 14.45 -29.12
CA GLU A 946 -26.72 14.90 -29.68
C GLU A 946 -27.44 15.94 -28.78
N HIS A 947 -26.98 16.09 -27.54
CA HIS A 947 -27.60 17.01 -26.59
C HIS A 947 -27.58 18.46 -27.08
N PRO A 948 -28.70 19.21 -26.95
CA PRO A 948 -28.79 20.61 -27.40
C PRO A 948 -27.66 21.51 -26.88
N ASP A 949 -27.32 21.42 -25.60
CA ASP A 949 -26.19 22.17 -25.01
C ASP A 949 -24.81 21.82 -25.60
N THR A 950 -24.58 20.58 -26.05
CA THR A 950 -23.34 20.18 -26.73
C THR A 950 -23.29 20.82 -28.12
N LEU A 951 -24.41 20.72 -28.85
CA LEU A 951 -24.56 21.32 -30.17
C LEU A 951 -24.43 22.84 -30.12
N ASN A 952 -24.97 23.50 -29.08
CA ASN A 952 -24.83 24.93 -28.88
C ASN A 952 -23.37 25.35 -28.66
N SER A 953 -22.61 24.63 -27.82
CA SER A 953 -21.16 24.89 -27.67
C SER A 953 -20.40 24.70 -28.99
N MET A 954 -20.78 23.70 -29.79
CA MET A 954 -20.19 23.48 -31.12
C MET A 954 -20.53 24.62 -32.09
N LYS A 955 -21.79 25.10 -32.11
CA LYS A 955 -22.23 26.27 -32.89
C LYS A 955 -21.48 27.53 -32.46
N ASP A 956 -21.29 27.75 -31.17
CA ASP A 956 -20.51 28.89 -30.65
C ASP A 956 -19.04 28.83 -31.09
N LEU A 957 -18.46 27.63 -31.15
CA LEU A 957 -17.11 27.42 -31.69
C LEU A 957 -17.06 27.67 -33.21
N VAL A 958 -18.09 27.27 -33.97
CA VAL A 958 -18.21 27.62 -35.40
C VAL A 958 -18.25 29.14 -35.58
N LEU A 959 -19.08 29.85 -34.81
CA LEU A 959 -19.17 31.31 -34.85
C LEU A 959 -17.82 31.97 -34.55
N MET A 960 -17.06 31.44 -33.58
CA MET A 960 -15.70 31.92 -33.30
C MET A 960 -14.77 31.77 -34.51
N TYR A 961 -14.76 30.60 -35.16
CA TYR A 961 -13.95 30.38 -36.36
C TYR A 961 -14.35 31.31 -37.50
N MET A 962 -15.66 31.58 -37.68
CA MET A 962 -16.15 32.55 -38.66
C MET A 962 -15.66 33.98 -38.33
N GLU A 963 -15.79 34.44 -37.08
CA GLU A 963 -15.33 35.78 -36.66
C GLU A 963 -13.81 35.95 -36.80
N LYS A 964 -13.03 34.88 -36.62
CA LYS A 964 -11.57 34.84 -36.80
C LYS A 964 -11.12 34.73 -38.26
N GLY A 965 -12.03 34.36 -39.18
CA GLY A 965 -11.73 34.13 -40.59
C GLY A 965 -11.21 32.73 -40.94
N GLN A 966 -11.31 31.76 -40.03
CA GLN A 966 -10.95 30.35 -40.23
C GLN A 966 -12.12 29.58 -40.87
N LEU A 967 -12.43 29.90 -42.12
CA LEU A 967 -13.62 29.38 -42.80
C LEU A 967 -13.59 27.86 -43.03
N LYS A 968 -12.41 27.24 -43.14
CA LYS A 968 -12.30 25.78 -43.36
C LYS A 968 -12.70 25.01 -42.11
N GLU A 969 -12.16 25.40 -40.97
CA GLU A 969 -12.45 24.81 -39.67
C GLU A 969 -13.92 25.06 -39.26
N ALA A 970 -14.46 26.24 -39.59
CA ALA A 970 -15.87 26.55 -39.43
C ALA A 970 -16.77 25.62 -40.28
N ASP A 971 -16.46 25.45 -41.58
CA ASP A 971 -17.22 24.60 -42.50
C ASP A 971 -17.20 23.12 -42.08
N GLU A 972 -16.04 22.61 -41.67
CA GLU A 972 -15.89 21.22 -41.19
C GLU A 972 -16.73 20.97 -39.93
N LEU A 973 -16.64 21.85 -38.93
CA LEU A 973 -17.40 21.70 -37.69
C LEU A 973 -18.91 21.94 -37.92
N CYS A 974 -19.28 22.85 -38.82
CA CYS A 974 -20.67 23.08 -39.20
C CYS A 974 -21.30 21.83 -39.82
N ARG A 975 -20.58 21.14 -40.75
CA ARG A 975 -21.05 19.85 -41.30
C ARG A 975 -21.21 18.79 -40.23
N GLN A 976 -20.29 18.71 -39.26
CA GLN A 976 -20.44 17.77 -38.14
C GLN A 976 -21.70 18.05 -37.32
N VAL A 977 -21.96 19.33 -36.99
CA VAL A 977 -23.19 19.72 -36.27
C VAL A 977 -24.43 19.35 -37.08
N GLU A 978 -24.44 19.62 -38.39
CA GLU A 978 -25.55 19.27 -39.29
C GLU A 978 -25.80 17.75 -39.33
N GLU A 979 -24.74 16.94 -39.49
CA GLU A 979 -24.84 15.47 -39.46
C GLU A 979 -25.36 14.94 -38.12
N ILE A 980 -24.99 15.55 -36.99
CA ILE A 980 -25.50 15.17 -35.67
C ILE A 980 -26.97 15.57 -35.54
N CYS A 981 -27.35 16.79 -35.93
CA CYS A 981 -28.73 17.25 -35.89
C CYS A 981 -29.66 16.36 -36.73
N ILE A 982 -29.24 16.00 -37.95
CA ILE A 982 -30.00 15.12 -38.85
C ILE A 982 -30.23 13.74 -38.20
N ARG A 983 -29.21 13.20 -37.52
CA ARG A 983 -29.35 11.93 -36.80
C ARG A 983 -30.31 12.02 -35.61
N ALA A 984 -30.29 13.13 -34.88
CA ALA A 984 -31.07 13.30 -33.65
C ALA A 984 -32.54 13.64 -33.89
N ILE A 985 -32.85 14.46 -34.90
CA ILE A 985 -34.21 15.01 -35.12
C ILE A 985 -34.88 14.41 -36.38
N GLY A 986 -34.10 13.80 -37.27
CA GLY A 986 -34.54 13.41 -38.61
C GLY A 986 -34.06 14.39 -39.68
N GLU A 987 -34.30 14.07 -40.96
CA GLU A 987 -33.88 14.91 -42.10
C GLU A 987 -34.74 16.18 -42.31
N GLU A 988 -35.90 16.29 -41.64
CA GLU A 988 -36.83 17.42 -41.73
C GLU A 988 -36.47 18.55 -40.75
#